data_AF-A0AA40LRF6-F1
#
_entry.id   AF-A0AA40LRF6-F1
#
_cell.length_a   1.000
_cell.length_b   1.000
_cell.length_c   1.000
_cell.angle_alpha   90.00
_cell.angle_beta   90.00
_cell.angle_gamma   90.00
#
_symmetry.space_group_name_H-M   'P 1'
#
loop_
_entity.id
_entity.type
_entity.pdbx_description
1 polymer ?
#
loop_
_entity_poly.entity_id
_entity_poly.type
_entity_poly.pdbx_seq_one_letter_code
_entity_poly.pdbx_strand_id
1 'polypeptide(L)'
;MAALAAGGSGGSASPYGPRGEQRFSPVSAHFRVPYPGPAPPSRPSAARPAPPPPRDRTARSTPVPAHVTAPGEKTPDPSPRLSPVRRLSPRLLGLSPFSRLRVRTHRPGVPPGALSAMRHLPLGAGGPGRHSPRHLRSCSLALLFLLLLLPLPGCCLGGSRAAAGSRRPNVVLLLTDDQDEVLGGMTPLKKTKALIGEMGMTFSSAYVPSALCCPSRASILTGKYPHNHHVVNNTLEGNCSSKSWQKIQEPNTFPAILRSMCGYQTFFAGKYLNEYGAPAAGGLEYVPPGWSYWYALEKNSKYYNYTLSINGKARKHGENYSVDYLTDVLANVSLDFLDYKSNFEPFFMMISTPAPHSPWIAAPQYQKTFQNVFAPRNKNFNIHGTNKHWLIRQAKTPMTNSSIQFLDNAFRKRWQTLLSVDDLVEKLVKRLEFIGELDNTYIFYTSDNGYHTGQFSLPIDKRQLYEFDIKVPLLVRGPGIKPNQTSKMILRGSWIGAHGPVQIPGALLKCGSEAAFLTCSQMLVANIDLGPTILDIAGYNLNKTQMDGMSLLPILQCFPDCVCEDAYNNTYACVRTVSARWDLQYCEFDDQEVFVEVYNLTADPHQITNIAKSIDPELLGKMNYRLMMLQSCSGPACRTPGVFDP
;
A
#
# COMPACT_ATOMS: atom_id res chain seq x y z
N MET A 1 20.38 69.08 -23.88
CA MET A 1 19.78 69.74 -22.70
C MET A 1 19.90 68.74 -21.55
N ALA A 2 20.84 68.94 -20.62
CA ALA A 2 20.69 69.76 -19.41
C ALA A 2 19.89 68.99 -18.32
N ALA A 3 20.22 68.94 -17.03
CA ALA A 3 21.29 69.45 -16.14
C ALA A 3 20.75 69.18 -14.70
N LEU A 4 21.47 69.15 -13.57
CA LEU A 4 22.90 69.15 -13.19
C LEU A 4 23.03 68.77 -11.68
N ALA A 5 24.17 68.20 -11.25
CA ALA A 5 24.78 68.32 -9.90
C ALA A 5 23.97 67.85 -8.63
N ALA A 6 24.51 67.75 -7.39
CA ALA A 6 25.84 67.35 -6.81
C ALA A 6 25.68 67.27 -5.26
N GLY A 7 26.56 66.66 -4.43
CA GLY A 7 27.71 65.78 -4.69
C GLY A 7 28.80 65.80 -3.58
N GLY A 8 28.71 64.91 -2.57
CA GLY A 8 29.69 64.75 -1.45
C GLY A 8 29.06 64.79 -0.05
N SER A 9 29.71 64.39 1.06
CA SER A 9 30.99 63.67 1.26
C SER A 9 31.15 63.15 2.72
N GLY A 10 31.87 62.03 2.93
CA GLY A 10 32.28 61.50 4.27
C GLY A 10 31.22 60.65 5.02
N GLY A 11 31.58 59.78 5.99
CA GLY A 11 32.92 59.32 6.39
C GLY A 11 32.95 58.35 7.60
N SER A 12 33.52 57.16 7.42
CA SER A 12 34.09 56.22 8.42
C SER A 12 33.30 55.66 9.64
N ALA A 13 33.48 54.34 9.82
CA ALA A 13 33.52 53.57 11.09
C ALA A 13 32.22 53.14 11.83
N SER A 14 32.32 51.95 12.43
CA SER A 14 31.35 51.26 13.32
C SER A 14 32.12 50.84 14.59
N PRO A 15 31.47 50.65 15.75
CA PRO A 15 31.33 49.25 16.24
C PRO A 15 30.15 48.92 17.20
N TYR A 16 29.84 47.62 17.31
CA TYR A 16 29.13 46.88 18.39
C TYR A 16 27.68 47.25 18.86
N GLY A 17 26.88 46.21 19.16
CA GLY A 17 25.58 46.26 19.88
C GLY A 17 25.72 45.84 21.36
N PRO A 18 24.83 45.03 22.00
CA PRO A 18 23.64 44.31 21.49
C PRO A 18 22.42 44.11 22.49
N ARG A 19 21.41 43.31 22.09
CA ARG A 19 20.31 42.68 22.91
C ARG A 19 19.23 43.64 23.47
N GLY A 20 18.00 43.24 23.83
CA GLY A 20 17.22 41.96 23.73
C GLY A 20 15.71 42.33 23.64
N GLU A 21 14.72 41.46 23.43
CA GLU A 21 14.45 40.17 24.08
C GLU A 21 13.81 39.10 23.19
N GLN A 22 13.79 37.90 23.77
CA GLN A 22 13.43 36.58 23.23
C GLN A 22 11.96 36.42 22.82
N ARG A 23 11.72 35.72 21.70
CA ARG A 23 10.52 34.91 21.47
C ARG A 23 10.92 33.43 21.37
N PHE A 24 10.06 32.53 21.80
CA PHE A 24 10.20 31.09 21.57
C PHE A 24 9.94 30.75 20.09
N SER A 25 10.75 29.86 19.52
CA SER A 25 10.65 29.42 18.12
C SER A 25 10.45 27.90 18.03
N PRO A 26 9.48 27.39 17.25
CA PRO A 26 9.42 25.98 16.89
C PRO A 26 10.55 25.63 15.89
N VAL A 27 11.04 24.39 15.94
CA VAL A 27 12.21 23.95 15.17
C VAL A 27 11.83 23.59 13.73
N SER A 28 12.42 24.27 12.75
CA SER A 28 12.37 23.87 11.33
C SER A 28 13.58 23.02 10.94
N ALA A 29 13.35 21.82 10.43
CA ALA A 29 14.42 20.92 9.99
C ALA A 29 14.82 21.20 8.52
N HIS A 30 15.97 21.86 8.31
CA HIS A 30 16.53 22.04 6.97
C HIS A 30 17.31 20.81 6.50
N PHE A 31 16.76 20.06 5.54
CA PHE A 31 17.54 19.12 4.74
C PHE A 31 18.34 19.85 3.67
N ARG A 32 19.67 19.65 3.65
CA ARG A 32 20.53 19.95 2.49
C ARG A 32 20.81 18.66 1.74
N VAL A 33 20.69 18.70 0.41
CA VAL A 33 21.08 17.60 -0.49
C VAL A 33 22.34 18.04 -1.26
N PRO A 34 23.42 17.22 -1.31
CA PRO A 34 24.62 17.55 -2.07
C PRO A 34 24.46 17.24 -3.57
N TYR A 35 25.00 18.11 -4.43
CA TYR A 35 25.14 17.86 -5.87
C TYR A 35 26.52 17.25 -6.17
N PRO A 36 26.62 16.24 -7.05
CA PRO A 36 27.87 15.85 -7.69
C PRO A 36 28.20 16.79 -8.87
N GLY A 37 29.45 17.25 -8.95
CA GLY A 37 29.96 17.98 -10.13
C GLY A 37 30.46 17.05 -11.25
N PRO A 38 30.61 17.56 -12.49
CA PRO A 38 31.09 16.75 -13.61
C PRO A 38 32.58 16.42 -13.52
N ALA A 39 32.98 15.25 -14.04
CA ALA A 39 34.37 14.81 -14.06
C ALA A 39 35.17 15.35 -15.28
N PRO A 40 36.46 15.69 -15.12
CA PRO A 40 37.32 16.15 -16.23
C PRO A 40 37.95 14.99 -17.04
N PRO A 41 38.40 15.24 -18.28
CA PRO A 41 39.05 14.24 -19.14
C PRO A 41 40.52 13.96 -18.75
N SER A 42 41.09 12.86 -19.26
CA SER A 42 42.37 12.27 -18.78
C SER A 42 43.43 12.06 -19.87
N ARG A 43 44.69 12.46 -19.60
CA ARG A 43 46.02 11.94 -20.09
C ARG A 43 47.10 13.04 -19.95
N PRO A 44 48.42 12.72 -19.92
CA PRO A 44 49.13 11.52 -19.46
C PRO A 44 50.24 11.85 -18.40
N SER A 45 51.17 10.92 -18.13
CA SER A 45 52.12 10.90 -16.99
C SER A 45 53.44 11.70 -17.16
N ALA A 46 53.98 12.25 -16.07
CA ALA A 46 55.43 12.49 -15.85
C ALA A 46 55.85 12.57 -14.35
N ALA A 47 56.96 11.91 -14.00
CA ALA A 47 57.95 12.07 -12.89
C ALA A 47 57.60 12.53 -11.43
N ARG A 48 58.40 12.05 -10.46
CA ARG A 48 58.49 12.49 -9.03
C ARG A 48 59.76 13.33 -8.77
N PRO A 49 59.88 14.04 -7.63
CA PRO A 49 60.67 13.51 -6.48
C PRO A 49 60.02 13.77 -5.07
N ALA A 50 60.76 13.51 -3.98
CA ALA A 50 60.36 13.60 -2.55
C ALA A 50 61.64 13.64 -1.64
N PRO A 51 61.61 13.55 -0.28
CA PRO A 51 60.70 14.04 0.79
C PRO A 51 61.43 15.13 1.66
N PRO A 52 61.13 15.43 2.98
CA PRO A 52 61.41 14.55 4.15
C PRO A 52 60.38 14.75 5.34
N PRO A 53 60.66 14.70 6.69
CA PRO A 53 59.79 13.98 7.65
C PRO A 53 59.19 14.81 8.83
N PRO A 54 58.31 14.22 9.70
CA PRO A 54 57.62 14.93 10.80
C PRO A 54 58.35 14.90 12.17
N ARG A 55 57.83 15.68 13.15
CA ARG A 55 58.18 15.66 14.59
C ARG A 55 56.95 15.85 15.50
N ASP A 56 57.13 15.65 16.81
CA ASP A 56 56.08 15.23 17.77
C ASP A 56 56.09 15.99 19.12
N ARG A 57 54.92 15.98 19.81
CA ARG A 57 54.67 16.05 21.27
C ARG A 57 54.96 17.28 22.18
N THR A 58 54.06 17.42 23.17
CA THR A 58 54.19 18.01 24.56
C THR A 58 54.42 19.53 24.74
N ALA A 59 54.09 20.17 25.89
CA ALA A 59 53.05 19.93 26.93
C ALA A 59 52.93 21.12 27.96
N ARG A 60 51.74 21.28 28.56
CA ARG A 60 51.40 21.79 29.93
C ARG A 60 52.30 22.86 30.62
N SER A 61 51.69 23.99 31.01
CA SER A 61 51.84 24.61 32.36
C SER A 61 50.84 25.77 32.64
N THR A 62 50.68 26.12 33.92
CA THR A 62 49.88 27.23 34.49
C THR A 62 50.74 27.99 35.52
N PRO A 63 50.45 29.26 35.84
CA PRO A 63 50.02 29.55 37.23
C PRO A 63 49.00 30.70 37.39
N VAL A 64 48.68 31.00 38.66
CA VAL A 64 47.67 31.94 39.20
C VAL A 64 48.36 32.85 40.24
N PRO A 65 47.98 34.13 40.43
CA PRO A 65 47.41 34.52 41.75
C PRO A 65 46.44 35.74 41.79
N ALA A 66 45.73 35.84 42.93
CA ALA A 66 45.08 37.03 43.54
C ALA A 66 43.90 37.70 42.80
N HIS A 67 42.91 38.38 43.43
CA HIS A 67 42.24 38.40 44.75
C HIS A 67 41.54 39.79 44.83
N VAL A 68 40.34 39.90 45.43
CA VAL A 68 39.86 40.99 46.35
C VAL A 68 38.31 41.10 46.38
N THR A 69 37.79 41.05 47.61
CA THR A 69 36.46 41.36 48.22
C THR A 69 35.20 41.76 47.42
N ALA A 70 34.04 41.29 47.95
CA ALA A 70 32.71 41.92 47.82
C ALA A 70 32.34 42.73 49.09
N PRO A 71 31.33 43.62 49.02
CA PRO A 71 29.99 43.31 49.58
C PRO A 71 28.85 43.74 48.60
N GLY A 72 27.54 43.76 48.91
CA GLY A 72 26.79 43.58 50.16
C GLY A 72 25.26 43.47 49.96
N GLU A 73 24.46 43.94 50.93
CA GLU A 73 22.99 43.74 51.01
C GLU A 73 22.15 45.02 50.85
N LYS A 74 20.89 44.92 50.37
CA LYS A 74 19.66 45.26 51.15
C LYS A 74 18.34 45.10 50.36
N THR A 75 17.25 44.88 51.12
CA THR A 75 15.81 44.79 50.78
C THR A 75 15.08 46.13 51.13
N PRO A 76 13.76 46.39 50.88
CA PRO A 76 12.61 45.45 50.77
C PRO A 76 11.47 45.77 49.75
N ASP A 77 10.37 45.01 49.85
CA ASP A 77 9.08 45.04 49.10
C ASP A 77 8.18 46.27 49.45
N PRO A 78 7.21 46.65 48.61
CA PRO A 78 5.83 46.18 48.89
C PRO A 78 4.97 45.78 47.66
N SER A 79 4.20 44.70 47.85
CA SER A 79 3.20 44.12 46.94
C SER A 79 1.92 45.00 46.73
N PRO A 80 1.06 44.71 45.72
CA PRO A 80 -0.08 43.82 46.00
C PRO A 80 -0.66 42.95 44.84
N ARG A 81 -0.96 41.68 45.20
CA ARG A 81 -2.15 40.86 44.83
C ARG A 81 -2.62 40.75 43.36
N LEU A 82 -2.65 39.50 42.88
CA LEU A 82 -3.87 38.84 42.36
C LEU A 82 -3.77 37.31 42.59
N SER A 83 -4.89 36.58 42.63
CA SER A 83 -4.96 35.19 43.13
C SER A 83 -5.40 34.17 42.05
N PRO A 84 -4.76 32.99 41.97
CA PRO A 84 -5.29 31.82 41.26
C PRO A 84 -5.97 30.81 42.20
N VAL A 85 -6.92 30.03 41.67
CA VAL A 85 -7.69 29.02 42.42
C VAL A 85 -6.92 27.70 42.58
N ARG A 86 -7.15 27.01 43.70
CA ARG A 86 -6.47 25.75 44.09
C ARG A 86 -6.67 24.62 43.08
N ARG A 87 -5.58 23.89 42.77
CA ARG A 87 -5.66 22.43 42.51
C ARG A 87 -5.44 21.69 43.84
N LEU A 88 -6.17 20.60 44.05
CA LEU A 88 -5.96 19.70 45.19
C LEU A 88 -5.12 18.49 44.76
N SER A 89 -4.13 18.15 45.59
CA SER A 89 -3.35 16.92 45.48
C SER A 89 -3.48 16.13 46.80
N PRO A 90 -3.79 14.83 46.78
CA PRO A 90 -3.50 13.95 47.90
C PRO A 90 -2.00 13.70 47.99
N ARG A 91 -1.41 13.77 49.18
CA ARG A 91 0.00 13.45 49.42
C ARG A 91 0.12 12.31 50.44
N LEU A 92 0.96 11.33 50.11
CA LEU A 92 1.83 10.55 51.01
C LEU A 92 1.27 10.00 52.33
N LEU A 93 1.21 8.67 52.37
CA LEU A 93 2.01 7.89 53.33
C LEU A 93 2.91 6.94 52.49
N GLY A 94 4.21 6.74 52.73
CA GLY A 94 5.12 7.42 53.65
C GLY A 94 5.82 6.47 54.63
N LEU A 95 6.96 5.89 54.24
CA LEU A 95 8.10 5.48 55.09
C LEU A 95 9.27 4.92 54.24
N SER A 96 10.47 4.89 54.82
CA SER A 96 11.76 4.55 54.16
C SER A 96 12.62 3.68 55.12
N PRO A 97 13.92 3.41 54.88
CA PRO A 97 14.47 2.52 53.84
C PRO A 97 15.47 1.46 54.38
N PHE A 98 16.04 0.65 53.47
CA PHE A 98 17.28 -0.17 53.63
C PHE A 98 17.38 -1.24 54.74
N SER A 99 17.60 -2.50 54.31
CA SER A 99 18.77 -3.31 54.73
C SER A 99 18.95 -4.56 53.86
N ARG A 100 20.16 -5.13 53.84
CA ARG A 100 20.49 -6.40 53.16
C ARG A 100 20.51 -7.56 54.16
N LEU A 101 20.13 -8.76 53.74
CA LEU A 101 20.71 -10.01 54.24
C LEU A 101 20.70 -11.13 53.18
N ARG A 102 21.12 -12.35 53.55
CA ARG A 102 21.52 -13.45 52.65
C ARG A 102 20.98 -14.79 53.23
N VAL A 103 21.21 -15.91 52.51
CA VAL A 103 20.96 -17.32 52.92
C VAL A 103 19.49 -17.78 52.78
N ARG A 104 19.12 -19.07 52.59
CA ARG A 104 19.58 -20.20 51.73
C ARG A 104 18.60 -21.38 51.98
N THR A 105 18.43 -22.31 51.01
CA THR A 105 17.69 -23.60 51.11
C THR A 105 16.15 -23.47 51.33
N HIS A 106 15.30 -24.49 51.13
CA HIS A 106 15.50 -25.92 50.84
C HIS A 106 14.50 -26.46 49.79
N ARG A 107 14.84 -27.60 49.14
CA ARG A 107 13.90 -28.49 48.41
C ARG A 107 13.81 -29.85 49.12
N PRO A 108 12.71 -30.63 48.96
CA PRO A 108 12.65 -32.07 49.27
C PRO A 108 13.28 -32.97 48.19
N GLY A 109 13.57 -34.24 48.54
CA GLY A 109 14.04 -35.33 47.65
C GLY A 109 12.91 -36.11 46.95
N VAL A 110 13.12 -36.98 45.94
CA VAL A 110 14.16 -38.01 45.66
C VAL A 110 13.92 -39.31 46.45
N PRO A 111 13.68 -40.46 45.78
CA PRO A 111 14.75 -41.46 45.56
C PRO A 111 14.82 -42.10 44.13
N PRO A 112 15.91 -42.82 43.76
CA PRO A 112 16.21 -43.22 42.37
C PRO A 112 16.57 -44.72 42.12
N GLY A 113 16.73 -45.10 40.85
CA GLY A 113 17.37 -46.35 40.38
C GLY A 113 16.89 -46.80 38.98
N ALA A 114 17.66 -47.50 38.13
CA ALA A 114 19.09 -47.82 38.17
C ALA A 114 19.67 -48.14 36.76
N LEU A 115 21.00 -48.04 36.65
CA LEU A 115 21.96 -48.68 35.71
C LEU A 115 21.43 -49.55 34.53
N SER A 116 21.89 -49.28 33.30
CA SER A 116 23.11 -49.91 32.72
C SER A 116 23.42 -49.37 31.30
N ALA A 117 24.53 -49.80 30.66
CA ALA A 117 24.99 -49.31 29.36
C ALA A 117 25.81 -50.34 28.54
N MET A 118 25.80 -50.22 27.20
CA MET A 118 26.74 -50.66 26.14
C MET A 118 25.96 -50.62 24.79
N ARG A 119 26.36 -50.09 23.63
CA ARG A 119 27.62 -49.60 22.98
C ARG A 119 28.33 -50.62 22.07
N HIS A 120 28.46 -50.24 20.79
CA HIS A 120 29.31 -50.79 19.69
C HIS A 120 28.72 -51.78 18.65
N LEU A 121 29.39 -51.78 17.48
CA LEU A 121 29.17 -52.45 16.18
C LEU A 121 30.23 -53.57 15.98
N PRO A 122 30.46 -54.25 14.80
CA PRO A 122 29.71 -54.38 13.52
C PRO A 122 29.59 -55.88 13.03
N LEU A 123 29.25 -56.08 11.72
CA LEU A 123 29.41 -57.33 10.90
C LEU A 123 28.45 -58.52 11.21
N GLY A 124 28.04 -59.38 10.27
CA GLY A 124 28.22 -59.38 8.81
C GLY A 124 27.71 -60.69 8.13
N ALA A 125 27.75 -60.74 6.78
CA ALA A 125 27.49 -61.89 5.88
C ALA A 125 26.04 -62.46 5.73
N GLY A 126 25.71 -62.94 4.51
CA GLY A 126 24.42 -63.58 4.17
C GLY A 126 24.00 -63.37 2.70
N GLY A 127 24.42 -64.28 1.79
CA GLY A 127 24.24 -64.16 0.33
C GLY A 127 22.91 -64.69 -0.25
N PRO A 128 22.70 -64.58 -1.58
CA PRO A 128 21.35 -64.53 -2.18
C PRO A 128 20.88 -65.78 -2.95
N GLY A 129 19.58 -65.86 -3.21
CA GLY A 129 18.96 -66.84 -4.11
C GLY A 129 18.13 -66.20 -5.24
N ARG A 130 18.47 -66.50 -6.50
CA ARG A 130 17.64 -66.24 -7.70
C ARG A 130 16.92 -67.54 -8.09
N HIS A 131 15.74 -67.46 -8.72
CA HIS A 131 15.55 -67.78 -10.15
C HIS A 131 14.07 -67.62 -10.58
N SER A 132 13.78 -67.83 -11.87
CA SER A 132 12.55 -67.39 -12.57
C SER A 132 11.98 -68.49 -13.50
N PRO A 133 10.84 -68.30 -14.21
CA PRO A 133 9.83 -69.36 -14.40
C PRO A 133 9.88 -70.09 -15.77
N ARG A 134 9.01 -71.11 -15.94
CA ARG A 134 8.76 -71.78 -17.23
C ARG A 134 7.31 -72.26 -17.45
N HIS A 135 6.66 -71.66 -18.47
CA HIS A 135 5.84 -72.29 -19.53
C HIS A 135 4.54 -73.07 -19.15
N LEU A 136 3.62 -73.49 -20.05
CA LEU A 136 3.60 -73.67 -21.52
C LEU A 136 2.23 -73.31 -22.20
N ARG A 137 2.29 -72.87 -23.48
CA ARG A 137 1.34 -73.11 -24.62
C ARG A 137 -0.12 -72.57 -24.54
N SER A 138 -0.90 -72.45 -25.65
CA SER A 138 -0.65 -72.16 -27.10
C SER A 138 -1.99 -72.09 -27.89
N CYS A 139 -1.95 -71.56 -29.13
CA CYS A 139 -2.93 -71.71 -30.24
C CYS A 139 -4.23 -70.85 -30.24
N SER A 140 -4.86 -70.48 -31.38
CA SER A 140 -4.38 -70.16 -32.76
C SER A 140 -5.53 -69.70 -33.70
N LEU A 141 -5.28 -68.70 -34.58
CA LEU A 141 -6.08 -68.27 -35.77
C LEU A 141 -7.54 -67.75 -35.49
N ALA A 142 -8.20 -66.82 -36.22
CA ALA A 142 -8.18 -66.32 -37.63
C ALA A 142 -8.98 -67.22 -38.63
N LEU A 143 -9.77 -66.74 -39.60
CA LEU A 143 -10.07 -65.40 -40.17
C LEU A 143 -11.44 -65.43 -40.94
N LEU A 144 -11.88 -64.29 -41.53
CA LEU A 144 -13.00 -64.07 -42.48
C LEU A 144 -14.47 -64.16 -41.96
N PHE A 145 -15.49 -63.62 -42.66
CA PHE A 145 -15.71 -62.26 -43.20
C PHE A 145 -17.17 -62.10 -43.72
N LEU A 146 -17.69 -60.86 -43.67
CA LEU A 146 -18.65 -60.24 -44.62
C LEU A 146 -20.18 -60.48 -44.51
N LEU A 147 -20.91 -59.36 -44.62
CA LEU A 147 -22.31 -59.15 -45.06
C LEU A 147 -23.50 -59.80 -44.30
N LEU A 148 -24.23 -58.94 -43.56
CA LEU A 148 -25.58 -58.56 -43.98
C LEU A 148 -25.94 -57.15 -43.46
N LEU A 149 -26.49 -56.31 -44.34
CA LEU A 149 -26.98 -54.96 -44.04
C LEU A 149 -28.50 -54.97 -43.93
N LEU A 150 -29.07 -54.35 -42.88
CA LEU A 150 -30.38 -53.69 -42.86
C LEU A 150 -30.44 -52.76 -41.63
N PRO A 151 -31.13 -51.60 -41.67
CA PRO A 151 -31.05 -50.58 -40.63
C PRO A 151 -32.13 -50.75 -39.53
N LEU A 152 -31.81 -50.34 -38.30
CA LEU A 152 -32.78 -50.03 -37.26
C LEU A 152 -32.76 -48.51 -36.99
N PRO A 153 -33.92 -47.84 -36.91
CA PRO A 153 -33.98 -46.38 -36.87
C PRO A 153 -33.81 -45.81 -35.46
N GLY A 154 -33.22 -44.62 -35.39
CA GLY A 154 -33.74 -43.54 -34.55
C GLY A 154 -33.81 -43.76 -33.04
N CYS A 155 -32.74 -44.25 -32.40
CA CYS A 155 -32.49 -43.90 -31.00
C CYS A 155 -31.35 -42.90 -30.93
N CYS A 156 -31.67 -41.63 -30.68
CA CYS A 156 -30.69 -40.57 -30.54
C CYS A 156 -29.87 -40.79 -29.26
N LEU A 157 -28.74 -41.48 -29.40
CA LEU A 157 -27.59 -41.32 -28.51
C LEU A 157 -27.06 -39.88 -28.67
N GLY A 158 -27.81 -38.94 -28.09
CA GLY A 158 -27.35 -37.59 -27.80
C GLY A 158 -26.22 -37.73 -26.80
N GLY A 159 -25.01 -37.95 -27.32
CA GLY A 159 -23.80 -38.00 -26.52
C GLY A 159 -23.69 -36.69 -25.78
N SER A 160 -24.03 -36.71 -24.49
CA SER A 160 -23.82 -35.57 -23.62
C SER A 160 -22.34 -35.22 -23.74
N ARG A 161 -22.06 -34.09 -24.40
CA ARG A 161 -20.78 -33.42 -24.25
C ARG A 161 -20.62 -33.23 -22.75
N ALA A 162 -19.78 -34.05 -22.14
CA ALA A 162 -19.40 -33.87 -20.75
C ALA A 162 -18.96 -32.41 -20.65
N ALA A 163 -19.69 -31.61 -19.86
CA ALA A 163 -19.39 -30.19 -19.73
C ALA A 163 -17.92 -30.11 -19.31
N ALA A 164 -17.08 -29.54 -20.16
CA ALA A 164 -15.62 -29.57 -19.97
C ALA A 164 -15.34 -28.96 -18.60
N GLY A 165 -14.94 -29.81 -17.64
CA GLY A 165 -14.94 -29.45 -16.23
C GLY A 165 -14.10 -28.21 -16.04
N SER A 166 -14.76 -27.09 -15.73
CA SER A 166 -14.13 -25.76 -15.86
C SER A 166 -12.83 -25.74 -15.09
N ARG A 167 -11.71 -25.64 -15.81
CA ARG A 167 -10.39 -25.44 -15.18
C ARG A 167 -10.51 -24.19 -14.33
N ARG A 168 -9.92 -24.22 -13.13
CA ARG A 168 -9.93 -23.04 -12.26
C ARG A 168 -9.25 -21.88 -13.00
N PRO A 169 -9.84 -20.68 -13.05
CA PRO A 169 -9.23 -19.55 -13.74
C PRO A 169 -7.90 -19.19 -13.12
N ASN A 170 -6.95 -18.79 -13.96
CA ASN A 170 -5.75 -18.11 -13.48
C ASN A 170 -6.10 -16.64 -13.15
N VAL A 171 -5.27 -15.99 -12.35
CA VAL A 171 -5.46 -14.59 -11.98
C VAL A 171 -4.14 -13.82 -12.05
N VAL A 172 -4.18 -12.63 -12.63
CA VAL A 172 -3.11 -11.63 -12.66
C VAL A 172 -3.62 -10.36 -11.98
N LEU A 173 -2.85 -9.83 -11.04
CA LEU A 173 -3.04 -8.52 -10.41
C LEU A 173 -1.83 -7.63 -10.70
N LEU A 174 -2.04 -6.63 -11.55
CA LEU A 174 -1.09 -5.56 -11.82
C LEU A 174 -1.39 -4.40 -10.86
N LEU A 175 -0.41 -4.01 -10.06
CA LEU A 175 -0.53 -2.96 -9.05
C LEU A 175 0.53 -1.87 -9.29
N THR A 176 0.09 -0.61 -9.36
CA THR A 176 0.96 0.57 -9.38
C THR A 176 1.09 1.23 -8.01
N ASP A 177 1.94 2.25 -7.92
CA ASP A 177 2.36 2.91 -6.68
C ASP A 177 2.31 4.42 -6.88
N ASP A 178 1.31 5.10 -6.29
CA ASP A 178 0.95 6.52 -6.51
C ASP A 178 0.31 6.87 -7.86
N GLN A 179 -0.43 5.97 -8.52
CA GLN A 179 -1.14 6.33 -9.76
C GLN A 179 -2.54 6.92 -9.50
N ASP A 180 -2.70 8.19 -9.86
CA ASP A 180 -3.98 8.89 -9.87
C ASP A 180 -4.87 8.48 -11.05
N GLU A 181 -6.19 8.52 -10.85
CA GLU A 181 -7.17 8.53 -11.94
C GLU A 181 -7.48 9.97 -12.40
N VAL A 182 -7.75 10.85 -11.43
CA VAL A 182 -8.41 12.16 -11.64
C VAL A 182 -7.52 13.22 -12.28
N LEU A 183 -6.20 13.12 -12.14
CA LEU A 183 -5.24 14.00 -12.79
C LEU A 183 -4.72 13.39 -14.11
N GLY A 184 -5.30 12.26 -14.53
CA GLY A 184 -5.05 11.63 -15.82
C GLY A 184 -3.89 10.65 -15.84
N GLY A 185 -3.51 10.00 -14.72
CA GLY A 185 -2.51 8.92 -14.71
C GLY A 185 -2.78 7.79 -15.71
N MET A 186 -4.03 7.51 -16.05
CA MET A 186 -4.40 6.58 -17.14
C MET A 186 -4.14 7.10 -18.57
N THR A 187 -3.75 8.37 -18.76
CA THR A 187 -3.50 8.97 -20.10
C THR A 187 -2.35 8.27 -20.86
N PRO A 188 -1.12 8.16 -20.31
CA PRO A 188 0.01 7.51 -20.99
C PRO A 188 -0.22 6.02 -21.32
N LEU A 189 -1.06 5.34 -20.53
CA LEU A 189 -1.24 3.88 -20.53
C LEU A 189 -2.17 3.40 -21.67
N LYS A 190 -1.78 3.61 -22.91
CA LYS A 190 -2.58 3.30 -24.10
C LYS A 190 -2.78 1.79 -24.29
N LYS A 191 -1.72 1.00 -24.14
CA LYS A 191 -1.74 -0.46 -24.32
C LYS A 191 -2.57 -1.12 -23.23
N THR A 192 -2.45 -0.65 -21.99
CA THR A 192 -3.20 -1.13 -20.82
C THR A 192 -4.70 -0.91 -21.00
N LYS A 193 -5.11 0.29 -21.46
CA LYS A 193 -6.52 0.57 -21.79
C LYS A 193 -7.04 -0.34 -22.90
N ALA A 194 -6.33 -0.47 -24.02
CA ALA A 194 -6.73 -1.34 -25.12
C ALA A 194 -6.82 -2.82 -24.71
N LEU A 195 -5.81 -3.34 -24.01
CA LEU A 195 -5.66 -4.77 -23.74
C LEU A 195 -6.45 -5.29 -22.53
N ILE A 196 -6.83 -4.41 -21.59
CA ILE A 196 -7.61 -4.77 -20.39
C ILE A 196 -8.96 -4.04 -20.33
N GLY A 197 -8.98 -2.72 -20.53
CA GLY A 197 -10.21 -1.91 -20.40
C GLY A 197 -11.17 -2.07 -21.57
N GLU A 198 -10.70 -1.85 -22.80
CA GLU A 198 -11.49 -1.98 -24.05
C GLU A 198 -11.80 -3.45 -24.36
N MET A 199 -10.95 -4.38 -23.93
CA MET A 199 -11.17 -5.83 -24.02
C MET A 199 -11.80 -6.44 -22.75
N GLY A 200 -12.39 -5.62 -21.88
CA GLY A 200 -13.01 -6.04 -20.63
C GLY A 200 -13.89 -4.96 -20.02
N MET A 201 -13.78 -4.78 -18.70
CA MET A 201 -14.55 -3.82 -17.91
C MET A 201 -13.67 -2.75 -17.27
N THR A 202 -14.08 -1.49 -17.39
CA THR A 202 -13.50 -0.32 -16.70
C THR A 202 -14.46 0.16 -15.61
N PHE A 203 -13.98 0.36 -14.38
CA PHE A 203 -14.79 0.89 -13.28
C PHE A 203 -14.57 2.40 -13.12
N SER A 204 -15.65 3.21 -13.20
CA SER A 204 -15.55 4.67 -13.05
C SER A 204 -15.42 5.17 -11.61
N SER A 205 -15.48 4.25 -10.65
CA SER A 205 -15.80 4.52 -9.24
C SER A 205 -15.04 3.58 -8.29
N ALA A 206 -13.74 3.38 -8.54
CA ALA A 206 -12.85 2.60 -7.68
C ALA A 206 -12.06 3.51 -6.75
N TYR A 207 -12.02 3.13 -5.47
CA TYR A 207 -11.47 3.93 -4.37
C TYR A 207 -10.53 3.08 -3.50
N VAL A 208 -9.63 3.77 -2.79
CA VAL A 208 -8.71 3.14 -1.86
C VAL A 208 -9.08 3.43 -0.41
N PRO A 209 -8.84 2.48 0.51
CA PRO A 209 -9.06 2.66 1.95
C PRO A 209 -8.35 3.91 2.47
N SER A 210 -7.07 3.94 2.13
CA SER A 210 -6.09 4.88 2.64
C SER A 210 -5.28 5.39 1.47
N ALA A 211 -5.14 6.70 1.33
CA ALA A 211 -4.23 7.29 0.36
C ALA A 211 -2.76 7.18 0.83
N LEU A 212 -2.32 5.97 1.22
CA LEU A 212 -1.00 5.68 1.77
C LEU A 212 -0.61 4.21 1.56
N CYS A 213 0.61 3.99 1.06
CA CYS A 213 1.10 2.68 0.59
C CYS A 213 0.87 1.51 1.57
N CYS A 214 1.47 1.51 2.78
CA CYS A 214 1.41 0.35 3.66
C CYS A 214 0.00 0.01 4.15
N PRO A 215 -0.82 0.96 4.63
CA PRO A 215 -2.22 0.67 4.94
C PRO A 215 -2.95 0.09 3.74
N SER A 216 -3.00 0.76 2.59
CA SER A 216 -3.78 0.31 1.43
C SER A 216 -3.33 -1.05 0.89
N ARG A 217 -2.01 -1.31 0.86
CA ARG A 217 -1.45 -2.61 0.46
C ARG A 217 -1.78 -3.70 1.46
N ALA A 218 -1.77 -3.40 2.76
CA ALA A 218 -2.25 -4.32 3.79
C ALA A 218 -3.74 -4.61 3.62
N SER A 219 -4.55 -3.63 3.22
CA SER A 219 -5.98 -3.79 2.92
C SER A 219 -6.17 -4.72 1.72
N ILE A 220 -5.57 -4.42 0.55
CA ILE A 220 -5.57 -5.29 -0.64
C ILE A 220 -5.22 -6.75 -0.29
N LEU A 221 -4.16 -6.96 0.52
CA LEU A 221 -3.69 -8.29 0.89
C LEU A 221 -4.63 -9.02 1.86
N THR A 222 -5.31 -8.32 2.77
CA THR A 222 -6.15 -8.93 3.82
C THR A 222 -7.64 -8.95 3.50
N GLY A 223 -8.10 -8.16 2.52
CA GLY A 223 -9.52 -7.88 2.29
C GLY A 223 -10.20 -7.19 3.48
N LYS A 224 -9.42 -6.50 4.32
CA LYS A 224 -9.87 -5.81 5.54
C LYS A 224 -9.62 -4.31 5.49
N TYR A 225 -10.45 -3.57 6.20
CA TYR A 225 -10.24 -2.17 6.52
C TYR A 225 -9.01 -2.06 7.45
N PRO A 226 -8.19 -1.00 7.35
CA PRO A 226 -7.13 -0.74 8.31
C PRO A 226 -7.52 -0.77 9.80
N HIS A 227 -8.72 -0.41 10.25
CA HIS A 227 -9.16 -0.64 11.63
C HIS A 227 -9.28 -2.12 12.02
N ASN A 228 -9.47 -3.02 11.06
CA ASN A 228 -9.50 -4.47 11.27
C ASN A 228 -8.15 -5.17 11.01
N HIS A 229 -7.22 -4.57 10.25
CA HIS A 229 -5.86 -5.12 10.09
C HIS A 229 -4.76 -4.42 10.90
N HIS A 230 -5.05 -3.25 11.48
CA HIS A 230 -4.17 -2.41 12.31
C HIS A 230 -2.82 -2.09 11.64
N VAL A 231 -2.78 -1.78 10.35
CA VAL A 231 -1.59 -1.18 9.70
C VAL A 231 -1.93 0.25 9.40
N VAL A 232 -1.25 1.15 10.12
CA VAL A 232 -1.72 2.51 10.36
C VAL A 232 -0.99 3.51 9.45
N ASN A 233 0.30 3.27 9.22
CA ASN A 233 1.15 4.14 8.41
C ASN A 233 2.30 3.33 7.78
N ASN A 234 3.29 4.01 7.21
CA ASN A 234 4.40 3.38 6.48
C ASN A 234 5.57 2.85 7.34
N THR A 235 5.54 2.97 8.67
CA THR A 235 6.65 2.57 9.56
C THR A 235 6.39 1.25 10.28
N LEU A 236 7.44 0.71 10.92
CA LEU A 236 7.38 -0.50 11.75
C LEU A 236 6.49 -0.33 12.98
N GLU A 237 6.53 0.84 13.61
CA GLU A 237 5.65 1.23 14.73
C GLU A 237 4.20 1.31 14.27
N GLY A 238 3.98 1.81 13.04
CA GLY A 238 2.70 1.76 12.36
C GLY A 238 2.29 0.38 11.82
N ASN A 239 2.95 -0.68 12.30
CA ASN A 239 2.75 -2.09 11.97
C ASN A 239 3.11 -2.49 10.52
N CYS A 240 3.60 -1.59 9.66
CA CYS A 240 4.00 -1.96 8.30
C CYS A 240 5.15 -2.97 8.32
N SER A 241 4.95 -4.13 7.68
CA SER A 241 5.90 -5.26 7.67
C SER A 241 6.35 -5.75 9.05
N SER A 242 5.69 -5.37 10.15
CA SER A 242 6.19 -5.65 11.50
C SER A 242 6.06 -7.13 11.89
N LYS A 243 6.72 -7.53 12.99
CA LYS A 243 6.58 -8.89 13.54
C LYS A 243 5.17 -9.21 14.06
N SER A 244 4.34 -8.19 14.31
CA SER A 244 2.90 -8.38 14.61
C SER A 244 2.12 -8.70 13.33
N TRP A 245 2.25 -7.86 12.31
CA TRP A 245 1.70 -8.08 10.95
C TRP A 245 2.04 -9.48 10.39
N GLN A 246 3.32 -9.86 10.41
CA GLN A 246 3.81 -11.17 9.93
C GLN A 246 3.22 -12.37 10.68
N LYS A 247 2.87 -12.19 11.96
CA LYS A 247 2.32 -13.26 12.81
C LYS A 247 0.80 -13.35 12.71
N ILE A 248 0.12 -12.21 12.58
CA ILE A 248 -1.34 -12.10 12.75
C ILE A 248 -2.07 -11.98 11.41
N GLN A 249 -1.58 -11.12 10.51
CA GLN A 249 -2.29 -10.80 9.27
C GLN A 249 -1.79 -11.63 8.08
N GLU A 250 -0.47 -11.77 7.88
CA GLU A 250 0.07 -12.45 6.69
C GLU A 250 -0.46 -13.88 6.48
N PRO A 251 -0.59 -14.76 7.50
CA PRO A 251 -1.17 -16.09 7.32
C PRO A 251 -2.63 -16.09 6.87
N ASN A 252 -3.34 -14.98 7.06
CA ASN A 252 -4.75 -14.78 6.72
C ASN A 252 -4.95 -13.94 5.43
N THR A 253 -3.87 -13.55 4.75
CA THR A 253 -3.95 -12.81 3.48
C THR A 253 -4.51 -13.69 2.36
N PHE A 254 -5.12 -13.07 1.35
CA PHE A 254 -5.70 -13.82 0.24
C PHE A 254 -4.69 -14.72 -0.51
N PRO A 255 -3.40 -14.35 -0.71
CA PRO A 255 -2.41 -15.24 -1.32
C PRO A 255 -2.06 -16.45 -0.43
N ALA A 256 -2.04 -16.26 0.91
CA ALA A 256 -1.89 -17.37 1.86
C ALA A 256 -3.05 -18.36 1.77
N ILE A 257 -4.29 -17.87 1.67
CA ILE A 257 -5.50 -18.70 1.52
C ILE A 257 -5.54 -19.38 0.13
N LEU A 258 -5.20 -18.67 -0.96
CA LEU A 258 -5.09 -19.24 -2.30
C LEU A 258 -4.12 -20.43 -2.36
N ARG A 259 -2.91 -20.25 -1.83
CA ARG A 259 -1.88 -21.29 -1.84
C ARG A 259 -2.23 -22.48 -0.94
N SER A 260 -2.71 -22.23 0.28
CA SER A 260 -2.96 -23.29 1.27
C SER A 260 -4.29 -24.02 1.10
N MET A 261 -5.34 -23.33 0.65
CA MET A 261 -6.70 -23.88 0.60
C MET A 261 -7.22 -24.11 -0.83
N CYS A 262 -6.67 -23.41 -1.83
CA CYS A 262 -7.19 -23.44 -3.21
C CYS A 262 -6.27 -24.16 -4.21
N GLY A 263 -5.03 -24.51 -3.81
CA GLY A 263 -4.07 -25.20 -4.67
C GLY A 263 -3.46 -24.34 -5.78
N TYR A 264 -3.36 -23.02 -5.55
CA TYR A 264 -2.79 -22.09 -6.53
C TYR A 264 -1.26 -22.04 -6.44
N GLN A 265 -0.61 -22.01 -7.59
CA GLN A 265 0.76 -21.51 -7.72
C GLN A 265 0.74 -19.99 -7.55
N THR A 266 1.51 -19.45 -6.62
CA THR A 266 1.44 -18.01 -6.29
C THR A 266 2.77 -17.31 -6.56
N PHE A 267 2.73 -16.26 -7.37
CA PHE A 267 3.90 -15.48 -7.78
C PHE A 267 3.75 -14.02 -7.32
N PHE A 268 4.82 -13.46 -6.75
CA PHE A 268 4.91 -12.04 -6.42
C PHE A 268 6.20 -11.42 -6.98
N ALA A 269 6.09 -10.25 -7.59
CA ALA A 269 7.25 -9.44 -7.97
C ALA A 269 7.00 -7.93 -7.74
N GLY A 270 7.97 -7.25 -7.12
CA GLY A 270 7.97 -5.79 -6.95
C GLY A 270 7.85 -5.29 -5.50
N LYS A 271 7.23 -4.13 -5.26
CA LYS A 271 7.09 -3.53 -3.93
C LYS A 271 5.98 -4.22 -3.13
N TYR A 272 6.34 -4.89 -2.03
CA TYR A 272 5.38 -5.53 -1.14
C TYR A 272 4.78 -4.53 -0.14
N LEU A 273 5.56 -4.15 0.87
CA LEU A 273 5.22 -3.21 1.95
C LEU A 273 6.50 -2.44 2.33
N ASN A 274 6.39 -1.15 2.69
CA ASN A 274 7.53 -0.21 2.68
C ASN A 274 8.70 -0.57 3.61
N GLU A 275 8.49 -1.37 4.65
CA GLU A 275 9.54 -1.84 5.56
C GLU A 275 9.93 -3.32 5.36
N TYR A 276 9.45 -3.95 4.27
CA TYR A 276 9.89 -5.28 3.89
C TYR A 276 11.41 -5.32 3.64
N GLY A 277 12.07 -6.43 3.97
CA GLY A 277 13.52 -6.56 3.84
C GLY A 277 14.34 -5.84 4.91
N ALA A 278 13.74 -4.97 5.74
CA ALA A 278 14.43 -4.36 6.87
C ALA A 278 14.84 -5.43 7.91
N PRO A 279 16.01 -5.33 8.58
CA PRO A 279 16.43 -6.31 9.59
C PRO A 279 15.40 -6.52 10.72
N ALA A 280 14.73 -5.45 11.18
CA ALA A 280 13.65 -5.54 12.16
C ALA A 280 12.38 -6.24 11.61
N ALA A 281 12.13 -6.15 10.30
CA ALA A 281 11.14 -6.95 9.59
C ALA A 281 11.64 -8.39 9.28
N GLY A 282 12.85 -8.79 9.72
CA GLY A 282 13.41 -10.12 9.48
C GLY A 282 14.34 -10.24 8.26
N GLY A 283 14.71 -9.12 7.64
CA GLY A 283 15.63 -9.11 6.50
C GLY A 283 15.00 -9.60 5.19
N LEU A 284 15.83 -9.68 4.15
CA LEU A 284 15.44 -10.20 2.84
C LEU A 284 15.31 -11.73 2.81
N GLU A 285 15.82 -12.42 3.84
CA GLU A 285 15.69 -13.87 4.01
C GLU A 285 14.23 -14.27 4.29
N TYR A 286 13.43 -13.34 4.83
CA TYR A 286 12.02 -13.58 5.14
C TYR A 286 11.17 -13.55 3.87
N VAL A 287 10.47 -14.66 3.62
CA VAL A 287 9.41 -14.77 2.59
C VAL A 287 8.07 -14.89 3.33
N PRO A 288 7.10 -13.98 3.10
CA PRO A 288 5.78 -14.10 3.69
C PRO A 288 5.08 -15.42 3.33
N PRO A 289 4.22 -15.96 4.20
CA PRO A 289 3.40 -17.12 3.86
C PRO A 289 2.51 -16.83 2.64
N GLY A 290 2.28 -17.86 1.82
CA GLY A 290 1.36 -17.76 0.68
C GLY A 290 1.99 -17.59 -0.69
N TRP A 291 3.32 -17.50 -0.80
CA TRP A 291 4.01 -17.34 -2.09
C TRP A 291 4.82 -18.59 -2.49
N SER A 292 4.67 -19.05 -3.72
CA SER A 292 5.51 -20.07 -4.37
C SER A 292 6.79 -19.46 -4.95
N TYR A 293 6.67 -18.26 -5.54
CA TYR A 293 7.74 -17.51 -6.18
C TYR A 293 7.71 -16.06 -5.68
N TRP A 294 8.87 -15.56 -5.24
CA TRP A 294 8.97 -14.30 -4.50
C TRP A 294 10.15 -13.46 -5.02
N TYR A 295 9.85 -12.30 -5.61
CA TYR A 295 10.80 -11.34 -6.19
C TYR A 295 10.55 -9.93 -5.62
N ALA A 296 10.61 -9.79 -4.30
CA ALA A 296 10.19 -8.57 -3.61
C ALA A 296 11.32 -7.55 -3.42
N LEU A 297 11.01 -6.28 -3.66
CA LEU A 297 11.90 -5.13 -3.51
C LEU A 297 12.21 -4.84 -2.03
N GLU A 298 13.48 -4.61 -1.72
CA GLU A 298 13.92 -4.12 -0.41
C GLU A 298 13.32 -2.73 -0.10
N LYS A 299 12.51 -2.68 0.95
CA LYS A 299 11.83 -1.50 1.49
C LYS A 299 10.89 -0.80 0.50
N ASN A 300 11.31 0.35 -0.02
CA ASN A 300 10.44 1.32 -0.69
C ASN A 300 10.92 1.62 -2.12
N SER A 301 10.07 2.32 -2.86
CA SER A 301 10.11 2.50 -4.32
C SER A 301 11.46 2.96 -4.87
N LYS A 302 11.98 2.20 -5.84
CA LYS A 302 13.24 2.43 -6.56
C LYS A 302 13.07 2.01 -8.02
N TYR A 303 13.99 2.49 -8.87
CA TYR A 303 14.07 2.11 -10.29
C TYR A 303 15.43 1.49 -10.67
N TYR A 304 16.47 1.81 -9.88
CA TYR A 304 17.86 1.35 -9.97
C TYR A 304 18.46 1.26 -8.55
N ASN A 305 19.65 0.69 -8.41
CA ASN A 305 20.43 0.63 -7.16
C ASN A 305 19.60 0.06 -5.98
N TYR A 306 18.98 -1.09 -6.23
CA TYR A 306 18.10 -1.81 -5.30
C TYR A 306 18.58 -3.22 -5.02
N THR A 307 17.94 -3.84 -4.03
CA THR A 307 18.07 -5.27 -3.72
C THR A 307 16.70 -5.90 -3.85
N LEU A 308 16.63 -7.10 -4.43
CA LEU A 308 15.44 -7.96 -4.39
C LEU A 308 15.70 -9.12 -3.41
N SER A 309 14.69 -9.54 -2.67
CA SER A 309 14.64 -10.92 -2.18
C SER A 309 14.12 -11.79 -3.31
N ILE A 310 14.94 -12.76 -3.73
CA ILE A 310 14.56 -13.80 -4.69
C ILE A 310 14.45 -15.12 -3.91
N ASN A 311 13.23 -15.52 -3.59
CA ASN A 311 12.92 -16.71 -2.77
C ASN A 311 13.75 -16.78 -1.47
N GLY A 312 13.83 -15.66 -0.74
CA GLY A 312 14.58 -15.57 0.52
C GLY A 312 16.10 -15.43 0.34
N LYS A 313 16.56 -14.91 -0.81
CA LYS A 313 17.98 -14.62 -1.07
C LYS A 313 18.15 -13.23 -1.66
N ALA A 314 18.99 -12.40 -1.02
CA ALA A 314 19.27 -11.05 -1.50
C ALA A 314 20.04 -11.05 -2.84
N ARG A 315 19.49 -10.39 -3.87
CA ARG A 315 20.19 -10.07 -5.14
C ARG A 315 20.22 -8.56 -5.35
N LYS A 316 21.42 -8.00 -5.45
CA LYS A 316 21.63 -6.58 -5.75
C LYS A 316 21.60 -6.31 -7.26
N HIS A 317 20.98 -5.20 -7.64
CA HIS A 317 20.97 -4.64 -8.99
C HIS A 317 21.64 -3.26 -9.00
N GLY A 318 22.28 -2.91 -10.12
CA GLY A 318 22.99 -1.65 -10.34
C GLY A 318 22.13 -0.59 -11.03
N GLU A 319 22.70 0.04 -12.05
CA GLU A 319 22.11 1.15 -12.80
C GLU A 319 22.22 1.00 -14.33
N ASN A 320 22.62 -0.18 -14.82
CA ASN A 320 22.66 -0.47 -16.25
C ASN A 320 21.25 -0.76 -16.77
N TYR A 321 20.66 0.18 -17.52
CA TYR A 321 19.27 0.09 -18.02
C TYR A 321 18.88 -1.32 -18.52
N SER A 322 19.71 -1.93 -19.36
CA SER A 322 19.41 -3.21 -20.04
C SER A 322 19.28 -4.43 -19.12
N VAL A 323 19.68 -4.33 -17.85
CA VAL A 323 19.65 -5.47 -16.88
C VAL A 323 19.20 -5.08 -15.46
N ASP A 324 19.19 -3.78 -15.14
CA ASP A 324 18.91 -3.27 -13.79
C ASP A 324 17.65 -2.41 -13.70
N TYR A 325 16.99 -2.03 -14.80
CA TYR A 325 15.76 -1.21 -14.68
C TYR A 325 14.61 -2.00 -14.10
N LEU A 326 14.14 -1.62 -12.90
CA LEU A 326 13.25 -2.48 -12.12
C LEU A 326 12.00 -2.90 -12.89
N THR A 327 11.30 -1.99 -13.58
CA THR A 327 10.06 -2.36 -14.30
C THR A 327 10.30 -3.41 -15.40
N ASP A 328 11.44 -3.34 -16.10
CA ASP A 328 11.81 -4.35 -17.11
C ASP A 328 12.27 -5.66 -16.46
N VAL A 329 12.97 -5.61 -15.33
CA VAL A 329 13.33 -6.81 -14.54
C VAL A 329 12.07 -7.51 -14.02
N LEU A 330 11.11 -6.77 -13.47
CA LEU A 330 9.81 -7.30 -13.00
C LEU A 330 8.99 -7.90 -14.15
N ALA A 331 9.00 -7.28 -15.33
CA ALA A 331 8.39 -7.84 -16.53
C ALA A 331 9.02 -9.19 -16.87
N ASN A 332 10.35 -9.25 -16.99
CA ASN A 332 11.06 -10.44 -17.42
C ASN A 332 10.85 -11.63 -16.48
N VAL A 333 11.00 -11.46 -15.15
CA VAL A 333 10.79 -12.58 -14.20
C VAL A 333 9.33 -13.04 -14.12
N SER A 334 8.36 -12.20 -14.52
CA SER A 334 6.96 -12.57 -14.63
C SER A 334 6.67 -13.39 -15.90
N LEU A 335 7.36 -13.08 -17.00
CA LEU A 335 7.32 -13.88 -18.23
C LEU A 335 8.00 -15.24 -18.02
N ASP A 336 9.17 -15.27 -17.36
CA ASP A 336 9.87 -16.51 -16.97
C ASP A 336 8.93 -17.44 -16.16
N PHE A 337 8.14 -16.89 -15.23
CA PHE A 337 7.17 -17.67 -14.48
C PHE A 337 6.06 -18.27 -15.36
N LEU A 338 5.54 -17.53 -16.35
CA LEU A 338 4.53 -18.08 -17.28
C LEU A 338 5.07 -19.24 -18.13
N ASP A 339 6.38 -19.29 -18.35
CA ASP A 339 7.07 -20.31 -19.14
C ASP A 339 7.39 -21.58 -18.32
N TYR A 340 7.66 -21.43 -17.02
CA TYR A 340 8.10 -22.54 -16.14
C TYR A 340 7.07 -22.98 -15.08
N LYS A 341 5.88 -22.36 -15.03
CA LYS A 341 4.77 -22.80 -14.16
C LYS A 341 4.33 -24.24 -14.46
N SER A 342 3.76 -24.91 -13.47
CA SER A 342 2.95 -26.11 -13.69
C SER A 342 1.74 -25.79 -14.56
N ASN A 343 1.40 -26.70 -15.47
CA ASN A 343 0.18 -26.61 -16.28
C ASN A 343 -1.02 -27.35 -15.64
N PHE A 344 -0.80 -28.09 -14.56
CA PHE A 344 -1.84 -28.84 -13.85
C PHE A 344 -2.53 -28.02 -12.75
N GLU A 345 -1.83 -27.02 -12.20
CA GLU A 345 -2.33 -26.14 -11.14
C GLU A 345 -2.67 -24.76 -11.73
N PRO A 346 -3.74 -24.09 -11.29
CA PRO A 346 -3.99 -22.68 -11.64
C PRO A 346 -2.92 -21.78 -11.00
N PHE A 347 -2.72 -20.59 -11.56
CA PHE A 347 -1.79 -19.62 -10.98
C PHE A 347 -2.47 -18.30 -10.56
N PHE A 348 -1.90 -17.68 -9.52
CA PHE A 348 -2.11 -16.29 -9.17
C PHE A 348 -0.78 -15.54 -9.25
N MET A 349 -0.75 -14.42 -9.96
CA MET A 349 0.41 -13.58 -10.18
C MET A 349 0.11 -12.17 -9.69
N MET A 350 0.97 -11.61 -8.83
CA MET A 350 0.92 -10.21 -8.42
C MET A 350 2.19 -9.48 -8.86
N ILE A 351 2.04 -8.51 -9.77
CA ILE A 351 3.13 -7.65 -10.23
C ILE A 351 2.90 -6.25 -9.68
N SER A 352 3.64 -5.89 -8.63
CA SER A 352 3.51 -4.59 -7.96
C SER A 352 4.65 -3.64 -8.34
N THR A 353 4.50 -2.98 -9.48
CA THR A 353 5.50 -2.00 -9.97
C THR A 353 5.55 -0.75 -9.08
N PRO A 354 6.74 -0.21 -8.74
CA PRO A 354 6.83 1.04 -7.95
C PRO A 354 6.66 2.32 -8.78
N ALA A 355 6.08 2.23 -9.99
CA ALA A 355 5.73 3.39 -10.79
C ALA A 355 4.25 3.75 -10.53
N PRO A 356 3.87 5.04 -10.53
CA PRO A 356 4.70 6.24 -10.75
C PRO A 356 5.19 6.93 -9.45
N HIS A 357 5.65 6.18 -8.46
CA HIS A 357 6.22 6.75 -7.23
C HIS A 357 7.56 7.47 -7.50
N SER A 358 7.89 8.43 -6.63
CA SER A 358 9.21 9.08 -6.58
C SER A 358 10.33 8.04 -6.39
N PRO A 359 11.50 8.12 -7.06
CA PRO A 359 12.10 9.29 -7.72
C PRO A 359 11.75 9.54 -9.19
N TRP A 360 10.73 8.88 -9.76
CA TRP A 360 10.27 9.08 -11.16
C TRP A 360 11.39 8.96 -12.23
N ILE A 361 12.25 7.94 -12.12
CA ILE A 361 13.33 7.72 -13.08
C ILE A 361 12.79 6.87 -14.22
N ALA A 362 12.46 7.51 -15.34
CA ALA A 362 11.99 6.84 -16.55
C ALA A 362 13.11 6.10 -17.29
N ALA A 363 12.74 5.01 -17.95
CA ALA A 363 13.60 4.31 -18.90
C ALA A 363 14.12 5.28 -19.98
N PRO A 364 15.36 5.14 -20.49
CA PRO A 364 16.01 6.13 -21.35
C PRO A 364 15.19 6.57 -22.57
N GLN A 365 14.49 5.64 -23.21
CA GLN A 365 13.61 5.89 -24.35
C GLN A 365 12.43 6.83 -24.02
N TYR A 366 11.99 6.90 -22.75
CA TYR A 366 10.81 7.66 -22.33
C TYR A 366 11.13 9.01 -21.68
N GLN A 367 12.39 9.28 -21.32
CA GLN A 367 12.83 10.53 -20.68
C GLN A 367 12.54 11.80 -21.49
N LYS A 368 12.36 11.67 -22.82
CA LYS A 368 12.05 12.78 -23.74
C LYS A 368 10.57 12.85 -24.15
N THR A 369 9.69 12.01 -23.60
CA THR A 369 8.24 12.04 -23.90
C THR A 369 7.55 13.16 -23.12
N PHE A 370 6.37 13.61 -23.57
CA PHE A 370 5.49 14.53 -22.84
C PHE A 370 6.10 15.93 -22.52
N GLN A 371 7.04 16.44 -23.32
CA GLN A 371 7.76 17.71 -23.07
C GLN A 371 6.86 18.96 -22.93
N ASN A 372 5.64 18.92 -23.47
CA ASN A 372 4.66 20.00 -23.39
C ASN A 372 3.45 19.66 -22.49
N VAL A 373 3.59 18.65 -21.62
CA VAL A 373 2.59 18.29 -20.60
C VAL A 373 2.93 18.98 -19.28
N PHE A 374 1.89 19.43 -18.58
CA PHE A 374 1.91 20.19 -17.32
C PHE A 374 0.89 19.56 -16.36
N ALA A 375 1.02 19.79 -15.05
CA ALA A 375 0.05 19.28 -14.06
C ALA A 375 -1.34 19.95 -14.25
N PRO A 376 -2.46 19.20 -14.19
CA PRO A 376 -3.79 19.72 -14.52
C PRO A 376 -4.19 20.96 -13.71
N ARG A 377 -4.47 22.06 -14.43
CA ARG A 377 -4.89 23.36 -13.87
C ARG A 377 -6.40 23.40 -13.60
N ASN A 378 -6.88 22.38 -12.89
CA ASN A 378 -8.29 22.22 -12.52
C ASN A 378 -8.74 23.37 -11.59
N LYS A 379 -10.05 23.58 -11.36
CA LYS A 379 -10.54 24.70 -10.53
C LYS A 379 -9.98 24.71 -9.08
N ASN A 380 -9.54 23.55 -8.58
CA ASN A 380 -8.90 23.41 -7.28
C ASN A 380 -7.36 23.47 -7.30
N PHE A 381 -6.71 23.70 -8.46
CA PHE A 381 -5.27 23.90 -8.54
C PHE A 381 -4.88 25.30 -8.03
N ASN A 382 -3.89 25.36 -7.13
CA ASN A 382 -3.31 26.59 -6.59
C ASN A 382 -4.29 27.58 -5.91
N ILE A 383 -5.39 27.08 -5.31
CA ILE A 383 -6.31 27.86 -4.49
C ILE A 383 -6.13 27.55 -3.00
N HIS A 384 -6.39 28.52 -2.12
CA HIS A 384 -6.24 28.32 -0.68
C HIS A 384 -7.44 27.55 -0.11
N GLY A 385 -7.20 26.49 0.65
CA GLY A 385 -8.24 25.75 1.38
C GLY A 385 -8.78 26.48 2.61
N THR A 386 -9.28 27.71 2.48
CA THR A 386 -9.71 28.56 3.61
C THR A 386 -10.85 27.96 4.44
N ASN A 387 -11.72 27.16 3.82
CA ASN A 387 -12.90 26.51 4.40
C ASN A 387 -12.69 25.02 4.74
N LYS A 388 -11.43 24.56 4.77
CA LYS A 388 -11.02 23.15 4.94
C LYS A 388 -10.33 22.90 6.27
N HIS A 389 -9.99 21.65 6.57
CA HIS A 389 -9.21 21.25 7.73
C HIS A 389 -7.85 21.97 7.82
N TRP A 390 -7.31 22.12 9.04
CA TRP A 390 -6.13 22.95 9.32
C TRP A 390 -4.85 22.47 8.59
N LEU A 391 -4.75 21.18 8.26
CA LEU A 391 -3.67 20.65 7.40
C LEU A 391 -3.67 21.29 6.00
N ILE A 392 -4.85 21.55 5.42
CA ILE A 392 -4.98 22.20 4.10
C ILE A 392 -4.83 23.72 4.22
N ARG A 393 -5.33 24.32 5.30
CA ARG A 393 -5.19 25.77 5.59
C ARG A 393 -3.72 26.25 5.69
N GLN A 394 -2.76 25.35 5.90
CA GLN A 394 -1.33 25.68 5.96
C GLN A 394 -0.66 25.80 4.59
N ALA A 395 -1.33 25.44 3.49
CA ALA A 395 -0.75 25.47 2.16
C ALA A 395 -0.44 26.92 1.71
N LYS A 396 0.85 27.24 1.54
CA LYS A 396 1.30 28.57 1.10
C LYS A 396 0.70 28.90 -0.26
N THR A 397 -0.29 29.78 -0.26
CA THR A 397 -1.03 30.20 -1.45
C THR A 397 -0.78 31.68 -1.77
N PRO A 398 -0.57 32.06 -3.04
CA PRO A 398 -0.31 31.18 -4.17
C PRO A 398 1.07 30.51 -4.04
N MET A 399 1.19 29.31 -4.62
CA MET A 399 2.46 28.65 -4.87
C MET A 399 3.36 29.54 -5.75
N THR A 400 4.67 29.46 -5.57
CA THR A 400 5.62 30.20 -6.42
C THR A 400 5.72 29.58 -7.81
N ASN A 401 6.11 30.39 -8.81
CA ASN A 401 6.38 29.88 -10.17
C ASN A 401 7.39 28.73 -10.17
N SER A 402 8.38 28.75 -9.28
CA SER A 402 9.35 27.66 -9.10
C SER A 402 8.73 26.37 -8.55
N SER A 403 7.77 26.45 -7.62
CA SER A 403 6.99 25.30 -7.19
C SER A 403 6.18 24.75 -8.37
N ILE A 404 5.44 25.61 -9.09
CA ILE A 404 4.59 25.21 -10.22
C ILE A 404 5.42 24.51 -11.33
N GLN A 405 6.58 25.04 -11.70
CA GLN A 405 7.51 24.41 -12.65
C GLN A 405 8.02 23.05 -12.17
N PHE A 406 8.27 22.90 -10.86
CA PHE A 406 8.63 21.61 -10.27
C PHE A 406 7.46 20.61 -10.33
N LEU A 407 6.21 21.04 -10.11
CA LEU A 407 5.02 20.19 -10.26
C LEU A 407 4.88 19.66 -11.68
N ASP A 408 5.05 20.52 -12.69
CA ASP A 408 4.93 20.14 -14.10
C ASP A 408 5.98 19.12 -14.51
N ASN A 409 7.21 19.28 -14.02
CA ASN A 409 8.31 18.34 -14.21
C ASN A 409 8.06 17.01 -13.48
N ALA A 410 7.55 17.04 -12.24
CA ALA A 410 7.21 15.83 -11.49
C ALA A 410 6.06 15.05 -12.15
N PHE A 411 4.96 15.73 -12.49
CA PHE A 411 3.80 15.17 -13.19
C PHE A 411 4.19 14.53 -14.53
N ARG A 412 5.02 15.22 -15.32
CA ARG A 412 5.58 14.68 -16.57
C ARG A 412 6.40 13.42 -16.34
N LYS A 413 7.31 13.42 -15.36
CA LYS A 413 8.15 12.24 -15.06
C LYS A 413 7.36 11.05 -14.52
N ARG A 414 6.28 11.29 -13.74
CA ARG A 414 5.29 10.27 -13.37
C ARG A 414 4.72 9.59 -14.61
N TRP A 415 4.25 10.35 -15.60
CA TRP A 415 3.75 9.78 -16.86
C TRP A 415 4.83 9.06 -17.69
N GLN A 416 6.09 9.50 -17.61
CA GLN A 416 7.20 8.85 -18.32
C GLN A 416 7.58 7.47 -17.72
N THR A 417 7.42 7.25 -16.40
CA THR A 417 7.66 5.92 -15.80
C THR A 417 6.53 4.94 -16.06
N LEU A 418 5.29 5.43 -16.25
CA LEU A 418 4.14 4.60 -16.61
C LEU A 418 4.26 3.93 -18.00
N LEU A 419 5.01 4.51 -18.94
CA LEU A 419 5.18 3.91 -20.26
C LEU A 419 5.87 2.53 -20.22
N SER A 420 6.79 2.30 -19.27
CA SER A 420 7.36 0.97 -19.03
C SER A 420 6.40 0.00 -18.35
N VAL A 421 5.36 0.48 -17.65
CA VAL A 421 4.26 -0.36 -17.15
C VAL A 421 3.34 -0.75 -18.31
N ASP A 422 3.06 0.18 -19.25
CA ASP A 422 2.30 -0.10 -20.47
C ASP A 422 2.97 -1.18 -21.34
N ASP A 423 4.30 -1.15 -21.45
CA ASP A 423 5.11 -2.19 -22.09
C ASP A 423 5.02 -3.54 -21.36
N LEU A 424 5.06 -3.53 -20.02
CA LEU A 424 4.94 -4.74 -19.21
C LEU A 424 3.58 -5.40 -19.42
N VAL A 425 2.49 -4.62 -19.39
CA VAL A 425 1.12 -5.12 -19.65
C VAL A 425 1.01 -5.72 -21.04
N GLU A 426 1.53 -5.06 -22.07
CA GLU A 426 1.53 -5.59 -23.44
C GLU A 426 2.30 -6.92 -23.55
N LYS A 427 3.53 -6.99 -23.01
CA LYS A 427 4.34 -8.22 -23.00
C LYS A 427 3.59 -9.36 -22.31
N LEU A 428 2.96 -9.08 -21.16
CA LEU A 428 2.26 -10.07 -20.35
C LEU A 428 1.00 -10.62 -21.03
N VAL A 429 0.13 -9.74 -21.54
CA VAL A 429 -1.10 -10.15 -22.24
C VAL A 429 -0.75 -10.95 -23.50
N LYS A 430 0.24 -10.51 -24.29
CA LYS A 430 0.71 -11.26 -25.47
C LYS A 430 1.35 -12.60 -25.13
N ARG A 431 1.98 -12.74 -23.96
CA ARG A 431 2.51 -14.05 -23.52
C ARG A 431 1.40 -15.00 -23.12
N LEU A 432 0.40 -14.52 -22.37
CA LEU A 432 -0.80 -15.29 -22.01
C LEU A 432 -1.58 -15.76 -23.24
N GLU A 433 -1.68 -14.91 -24.26
CA GLU A 433 -2.27 -15.23 -25.56
C GLU A 433 -1.48 -16.33 -26.29
N PHE A 434 -0.15 -16.15 -26.41
CA PHE A 434 0.73 -17.11 -27.07
C PHE A 434 0.72 -18.51 -26.44
N ILE A 435 0.63 -18.61 -25.10
CA ILE A 435 0.58 -19.90 -24.39
C ILE A 435 -0.85 -20.47 -24.24
N GLY A 436 -1.88 -19.80 -24.80
CA GLY A 436 -3.28 -20.25 -24.74
C GLY A 436 -3.94 -20.16 -23.36
N GLU A 437 -3.39 -19.39 -22.43
CA GLU A 437 -3.93 -19.22 -21.07
C GLU A 437 -4.81 -17.97 -20.93
N LEU A 438 -4.76 -17.02 -21.86
CA LEU A 438 -5.46 -15.72 -21.76
C LEU A 438 -6.97 -15.85 -21.52
N ASP A 439 -7.65 -16.71 -22.29
CA ASP A 439 -9.10 -16.92 -22.16
C ASP A 439 -9.52 -17.61 -20.85
N ASN A 440 -8.56 -18.19 -20.10
CA ASN A 440 -8.74 -18.75 -18.76
C ASN A 440 -8.18 -17.81 -17.65
N THR A 441 -7.74 -16.60 -17.98
CA THR A 441 -7.03 -15.72 -17.03
C THR A 441 -7.79 -14.43 -16.78
N TYR A 442 -8.17 -14.16 -15.53
CA TYR A 442 -8.58 -12.82 -15.12
C TYR A 442 -7.36 -11.92 -14.95
N ILE A 443 -7.40 -10.71 -15.49
CA ILE A 443 -6.34 -9.70 -15.42
C ILE A 443 -6.94 -8.43 -14.82
N PHE A 444 -6.53 -8.14 -13.58
CA PHE A 444 -6.87 -6.92 -12.84
C PHE A 444 -5.72 -5.92 -12.96
N TYR A 445 -6.05 -4.64 -13.12
CA TYR A 445 -5.10 -3.53 -13.09
C TYR A 445 -5.62 -2.41 -12.18
N THR A 446 -4.84 -2.02 -11.17
CA THR A 446 -5.20 -0.97 -10.19
C THR A 446 -3.96 -0.27 -9.60
N SER A 447 -4.16 0.73 -8.73
CA SER A 447 -3.13 1.42 -7.94
C SER A 447 -3.35 1.24 -6.44
N ASP A 448 -2.29 1.38 -5.63
CA ASP A 448 -2.42 1.37 -4.17
C ASP A 448 -3.04 2.66 -3.62
N ASN A 449 -2.77 3.80 -4.23
CA ASN A 449 -3.40 5.10 -3.97
C ASN A 449 -3.24 6.04 -5.17
N GLY A 450 -3.95 7.17 -5.14
CA GLY A 450 -3.79 8.30 -6.05
C GLY A 450 -2.61 9.21 -5.66
N TYR A 451 -2.63 10.46 -6.13
CA TYR A 451 -1.59 11.47 -5.89
C TYR A 451 -2.03 12.88 -6.29
N HIS A 452 -1.58 13.92 -5.58
CA HIS A 452 -1.80 15.31 -5.96
C HIS A 452 -0.58 16.02 -6.53
N THR A 453 -0.85 17.02 -7.39
CA THR A 453 0.12 17.93 -8.00
C THR A 453 -0.44 19.34 -8.04
N GLY A 454 -0.41 20.05 -6.90
CA GLY A 454 -0.81 21.46 -6.78
C GLY A 454 -2.25 21.75 -6.36
N GLN A 455 -3.07 20.73 -6.11
CA GLN A 455 -4.46 20.90 -5.66
C GLN A 455 -4.50 21.47 -4.23
N PHE A 456 -5.36 22.44 -4.00
CA PHE A 456 -5.44 23.27 -2.79
C PHE A 456 -4.08 23.88 -2.36
N SER A 457 -3.21 24.18 -3.33
CA SER A 457 -1.82 24.62 -3.14
C SER A 457 -0.91 23.65 -2.37
N LEU A 458 -1.35 22.41 -2.14
CA LEU A 458 -0.49 21.31 -1.69
C LEU A 458 0.47 20.96 -2.84
N PRO A 459 1.81 20.98 -2.65
CA PRO A 459 2.73 20.76 -3.76
C PRO A 459 2.60 19.35 -4.36
N ILE A 460 3.09 18.34 -3.63
CA ILE A 460 3.01 16.93 -3.99
C ILE A 460 3.03 16.07 -2.73
N ASP A 461 2.08 15.16 -2.62
CA ASP A 461 2.08 14.01 -1.71
C ASP A 461 0.88 13.12 -2.11
N LYS A 462 0.47 12.28 -1.17
CA LYS A 462 -0.81 11.57 -1.09
C LYS A 462 -1.47 11.93 0.26
N ARG A 463 -2.27 11.03 0.83
CA ARG A 463 -2.90 11.10 2.17
C ARG A 463 -4.14 11.98 2.31
N GLN A 464 -4.62 12.71 1.30
CA GLN A 464 -5.82 13.55 1.46
C GLN A 464 -7.12 12.80 1.12
N LEU A 465 -8.27 13.29 1.63
CA LEU A 465 -9.62 12.70 1.42
C LEU A 465 -10.23 12.97 0.04
N TYR A 466 -9.53 13.75 -0.79
CA TYR A 466 -10.04 14.30 -2.04
C TYR A 466 -9.83 13.30 -3.19
N GLU A 467 -10.69 13.36 -4.22
CA GLU A 467 -10.75 12.36 -5.29
C GLU A 467 -9.39 12.10 -5.97
N PHE A 468 -8.50 13.09 -6.03
CA PHE A 468 -7.16 12.94 -6.61
C PHE A 468 -6.22 11.99 -5.85
N ASP A 469 -6.43 11.79 -4.55
CA ASP A 469 -5.60 10.94 -3.67
C ASP A 469 -6.28 9.59 -3.37
N ILE A 470 -7.61 9.56 -3.27
CA ILE A 470 -8.36 8.32 -2.95
C ILE A 470 -8.93 7.56 -4.16
N LYS A 471 -9.07 8.19 -5.34
CA LYS A 471 -9.63 7.53 -6.53
C LYS A 471 -8.52 6.96 -7.41
N VAL A 472 -8.64 5.68 -7.73
CA VAL A 472 -7.66 4.93 -8.53
C VAL A 472 -8.31 4.32 -9.76
N PRO A 473 -7.54 4.04 -10.83
CA PRO A 473 -8.04 3.23 -11.93
C PRO A 473 -8.35 1.81 -11.46
N LEU A 474 -9.39 1.19 -12.02
CA LEU A 474 -9.60 -0.25 -11.94
C LEU A 474 -10.11 -0.79 -13.28
N LEU A 475 -9.30 -1.64 -13.90
CA LEU A 475 -9.63 -2.37 -15.13
C LEU A 475 -9.62 -3.87 -14.87
N VAL A 476 -10.57 -4.60 -15.45
CA VAL A 476 -10.67 -6.07 -15.33
C VAL A 476 -11.02 -6.71 -16.66
N ARG A 477 -10.18 -7.63 -17.14
CA ARG A 477 -10.47 -8.53 -18.28
C ARG A 477 -10.48 -9.98 -17.77
N GLY A 478 -11.19 -10.88 -18.44
CA GLY A 478 -11.16 -12.31 -18.10
C GLY A 478 -12.38 -13.10 -18.58
N PRO A 479 -12.49 -14.38 -18.19
CA PRO A 479 -13.62 -15.25 -18.49
C PRO A 479 -14.98 -14.59 -18.20
N GLY A 480 -15.91 -14.67 -19.16
CA GLY A 480 -17.29 -14.16 -19.02
C GLY A 480 -17.46 -12.64 -19.15
N ILE A 481 -16.40 -11.85 -18.94
CA ILE A 481 -16.42 -10.39 -19.11
C ILE A 481 -16.47 -10.06 -20.61
N LYS A 482 -17.32 -9.10 -21.01
CA LYS A 482 -17.43 -8.66 -22.40
C LYS A 482 -16.52 -7.46 -22.68
N PRO A 483 -16.00 -7.29 -23.90
CA PRO A 483 -15.29 -6.08 -24.31
C PRO A 483 -16.13 -4.80 -24.13
N ASN A 484 -15.44 -3.68 -23.90
CA ASN A 484 -15.96 -2.32 -23.79
C ASN A 484 -17.06 -2.11 -22.73
N GLN A 485 -17.05 -2.88 -21.64
CA GLN A 485 -17.93 -2.63 -20.51
C GLN A 485 -17.41 -1.45 -19.67
N THR A 486 -18.30 -0.53 -19.29
CA THR A 486 -17.99 0.51 -18.30
C THR A 486 -18.95 0.39 -17.13
N SER A 487 -18.41 0.08 -15.96
CA SER A 487 -19.17 0.06 -14.71
C SER A 487 -19.28 1.48 -14.15
N LYS A 488 -20.45 2.10 -14.35
CA LYS A 488 -20.85 3.37 -13.73
C LYS A 488 -21.72 3.09 -12.51
N MET A 489 -21.09 2.83 -11.38
CA MET A 489 -21.79 2.46 -10.15
C MET A 489 -21.53 3.48 -9.02
N ILE A 490 -22.58 3.68 -8.22
CA ILE A 490 -23.06 4.90 -7.52
C ILE A 490 -24.02 4.44 -6.37
N LEU A 491 -23.52 4.05 -5.18
CA LEU A 491 -24.38 3.55 -4.09
C LEU A 491 -24.45 4.47 -2.86
N ARG A 492 -25.55 4.33 -2.11
CA ARG A 492 -25.87 5.12 -0.92
C ARG A 492 -25.06 4.66 0.29
N GLY A 493 -23.96 5.36 0.55
CA GLY A 493 -23.34 5.53 1.87
C GLY A 493 -22.18 4.58 2.13
N SER A 494 -20.95 5.07 1.98
CA SER A 494 -19.69 4.30 2.11
C SER A 494 -18.65 5.03 2.97
N TRP A 495 -17.74 4.32 3.65
CA TRP A 495 -17.02 4.87 4.80
C TRP A 495 -15.54 5.27 4.52
N ILE A 496 -14.94 6.05 5.44
CA ILE A 496 -13.49 6.30 5.65
C ILE A 496 -13.30 6.59 7.16
N GLY A 497 -12.18 6.32 7.82
CA GLY A 497 -11.88 6.71 9.22
C GLY A 497 -10.78 5.88 9.88
N ALA A 498 -10.48 6.03 11.19
CA ALA A 498 -9.19 5.58 11.77
C ALA A 498 -9.22 5.05 13.24
N HIS A 499 -8.13 4.40 13.73
CA HIS A 499 -8.18 3.43 14.86
C HIS A 499 -8.07 3.92 16.33
N GLY A 500 -8.98 3.40 17.18
CA GLY A 500 -8.71 2.64 18.43
C GLY A 500 -8.28 3.37 19.73
N PRO A 501 -8.40 2.75 20.95
CA PRO A 501 -8.84 1.37 21.27
C PRO A 501 -10.25 1.27 21.92
N VAL A 502 -10.68 0.05 22.28
CA VAL A 502 -12.08 -0.34 22.54
C VAL A 502 -12.43 -0.55 24.03
N GLN A 503 -13.69 -0.27 24.40
CA GLN A 503 -14.36 -0.94 25.53
C GLN A 503 -15.86 -1.15 25.23
N ILE A 504 -16.43 -2.33 25.55
CA ILE A 504 -17.85 -2.71 25.33
C ILE A 504 -18.39 -3.38 26.61
N PRO A 505 -19.71 -3.32 26.91
CA PRO A 505 -20.49 -4.56 26.72
C PRO A 505 -21.98 -4.39 26.34
N GLY A 506 -22.42 -5.17 25.35
CA GLY A 506 -23.67 -5.96 25.46
C GLY A 506 -24.99 -5.41 24.87
N ALA A 507 -25.51 -6.12 23.85
CA ALA A 507 -26.94 -6.37 23.64
C ALA A 507 -27.14 -7.61 22.74
N LEU A 508 -28.23 -8.36 22.94
CA LEU A 508 -28.71 -9.38 21.99
C LEU A 508 -29.93 -8.84 21.24
N LEU A 509 -30.17 -9.31 20.01
CA LEU A 509 -31.51 -9.69 19.53
C LEU A 509 -31.43 -10.57 18.25
N LYS A 510 -32.55 -11.10 17.79
CA LYS A 510 -32.63 -12.22 16.80
C LYS A 510 -33.08 -11.75 15.41
N CYS A 511 -32.69 -12.51 14.39
CA CYS A 511 -33.17 -12.35 13.01
C CYS A 511 -34.68 -12.67 12.86
N GLY A 512 -35.30 -12.02 11.88
CA GLY A 512 -36.56 -12.42 11.22
C GLY A 512 -36.35 -12.49 9.71
N SER A 513 -37.23 -13.17 8.99
CA SER A 513 -37.12 -13.46 7.56
C SER A 513 -38.24 -12.83 6.74
N GLU A 514 -37.95 -12.37 5.51
CA GLU A 514 -38.55 -12.94 4.29
C GLU A 514 -37.89 -12.36 3.01
N ALA A 515 -38.36 -12.79 1.84
CA ALA A 515 -37.66 -12.64 0.55
C ALA A 515 -37.78 -11.23 -0.07
N ALA A 516 -36.68 -10.76 -0.68
CA ALA A 516 -36.64 -9.56 -1.51
C ALA A 516 -36.41 -9.91 -2.99
N PHE A 517 -37.06 -9.19 -3.90
CA PHE A 517 -36.92 -9.37 -5.36
C PHE A 517 -35.59 -8.76 -5.84
N LEU A 518 -34.94 -9.40 -6.84
CA LEU A 518 -33.71 -8.87 -7.42
C LEU A 518 -33.98 -7.63 -8.30
N THR A 519 -33.49 -6.48 -7.86
CA THR A 519 -33.24 -5.28 -8.68
C THR A 519 -31.81 -4.84 -8.44
N CYS A 520 -31.00 -4.67 -9.49
CA CYS A 520 -29.55 -4.52 -9.32
C CYS A 520 -29.11 -3.12 -8.84
N SER A 521 -28.25 -3.07 -7.82
CA SER A 521 -27.92 -1.87 -7.06
C SER A 521 -26.45 -1.43 -7.21
N GLN A 522 -26.25 -0.14 -7.37
CA GLN A 522 -25.06 0.42 -8.02
C GLN A 522 -23.83 0.53 -7.08
N MET A 523 -23.12 -0.54 -6.68
CA MET A 523 -21.95 -0.48 -5.75
C MET A 523 -20.81 0.52 -6.08
N LEU A 524 -20.26 1.15 -5.06
CA LEU A 524 -18.87 1.68 -5.12
C LEU A 524 -17.89 0.51 -4.94
N VAL A 525 -16.70 0.59 -5.54
CA VAL A 525 -15.69 -0.47 -5.47
C VAL A 525 -14.47 -0.02 -4.68
N ALA A 526 -13.95 -0.91 -3.83
CA ALA A 526 -12.85 -0.68 -2.91
C ALA A 526 -11.66 -1.60 -3.19
N ASN A 527 -10.44 -1.18 -2.83
CA ASN A 527 -9.23 -1.99 -3.05
C ASN A 527 -9.21 -3.31 -2.23
N ILE A 528 -9.98 -3.39 -1.13
CA ILE A 528 -10.19 -4.65 -0.39
C ILE A 528 -11.07 -5.66 -1.09
N ASP A 529 -11.90 -5.26 -2.06
CA ASP A 529 -12.77 -6.19 -2.77
C ASP A 529 -11.94 -7.17 -3.63
N LEU A 530 -10.70 -6.81 -3.98
CA LEU A 530 -9.78 -7.66 -4.74
C LEU A 530 -9.51 -9.01 -4.07
N GLY A 531 -9.19 -9.02 -2.77
CA GLY A 531 -8.91 -10.25 -2.02
C GLY A 531 -10.05 -11.29 -2.05
N PRO A 532 -11.28 -10.95 -1.61
CA PRO A 532 -12.44 -11.83 -1.71
C PRO A 532 -12.86 -12.11 -3.16
N THR A 533 -12.73 -11.17 -4.11
CA THR A 533 -12.99 -11.45 -5.55
C THR A 533 -12.09 -12.58 -6.06
N ILE A 534 -10.80 -12.51 -5.77
CA ILE A 534 -9.82 -13.49 -6.26
C ILE A 534 -10.01 -14.85 -5.57
N LEU A 535 -10.43 -14.86 -4.29
CA LEU A 535 -10.82 -16.09 -3.59
C LEU A 535 -12.12 -16.71 -4.14
N ASP A 536 -13.10 -15.90 -4.53
CA ASP A 536 -14.35 -16.35 -5.15
C ASP A 536 -14.09 -16.94 -6.55
N ILE A 537 -13.23 -16.29 -7.35
CA ILE A 537 -12.72 -16.82 -8.64
C ILE A 537 -12.02 -18.19 -8.45
N ALA A 538 -11.33 -18.38 -7.33
CA ALA A 538 -10.70 -19.65 -6.96
C ALA A 538 -11.68 -20.72 -6.42
N GLY A 539 -12.95 -20.36 -6.21
CA GLY A 539 -13.99 -21.22 -5.63
C GLY A 539 -13.90 -21.40 -4.12
N TYR A 540 -13.30 -20.44 -3.39
CA TYR A 540 -13.19 -20.48 -1.93
C TYR A 540 -14.43 -19.89 -1.25
N ASN A 541 -14.91 -20.57 -0.19
CA ASN A 541 -16.05 -20.09 0.58
C ASN A 541 -15.68 -18.88 1.45
N LEU A 542 -16.07 -17.69 1.01
CA LEU A 542 -15.78 -16.41 1.67
C LEU A 542 -16.32 -16.31 3.11
N ASN A 543 -17.34 -17.08 3.50
CA ASN A 543 -17.82 -17.11 4.88
C ASN A 543 -16.82 -17.78 5.86
N LYS A 544 -15.70 -18.30 5.34
CA LYS A 544 -14.56 -18.78 6.12
C LYS A 544 -13.42 -17.77 6.25
N THR A 545 -13.55 -16.56 5.70
CA THR A 545 -12.59 -15.47 5.91
C THR A 545 -13.13 -14.47 6.95
N GLN A 546 -12.25 -13.59 7.42
CA GLN A 546 -12.64 -12.37 8.15
C GLN A 546 -12.50 -11.15 7.22
N MET A 547 -12.84 -11.28 5.94
CA MET A 547 -12.77 -10.16 5.01
C MET A 547 -13.98 -9.24 5.20
N ASP A 548 -13.69 -7.95 5.23
CA ASP A 548 -14.69 -6.89 5.35
C ASP A 548 -15.28 -6.57 3.97
N GLY A 549 -14.43 -6.61 2.93
CA GLY A 549 -14.81 -6.39 1.53
C GLY A 549 -15.56 -7.55 0.88
N MET A 550 -15.90 -7.40 -0.41
CA MET A 550 -16.77 -8.32 -1.14
C MET A 550 -16.22 -8.78 -2.49
N SER A 551 -16.77 -9.89 -2.99
CA SER A 551 -16.49 -10.33 -4.35
C SER A 551 -17.15 -9.39 -5.37
N LEU A 552 -16.35 -8.91 -6.30
CA LEU A 552 -16.79 -8.24 -7.52
C LEU A 552 -17.22 -9.25 -8.60
N LEU A 553 -16.99 -10.56 -8.40
CA LEU A 553 -17.29 -11.59 -9.41
C LEU A 553 -18.77 -11.62 -9.85
N PRO A 554 -19.76 -11.41 -8.97
CA PRO A 554 -21.14 -11.16 -9.39
C PRO A 554 -21.21 -9.97 -10.36
N ILE A 555 -20.66 -8.81 -10.02
CA ILE A 555 -20.66 -7.59 -10.86
C ILE A 555 -20.06 -7.86 -12.25
N LEU A 556 -18.96 -8.62 -12.31
CA LEU A 556 -18.26 -9.00 -13.53
C LEU A 556 -19.11 -9.92 -14.44
N GLN A 557 -20.21 -10.49 -13.93
CA GLN A 557 -21.10 -11.41 -14.66
C GLN A 557 -22.53 -10.86 -14.81
N CYS A 558 -23.17 -10.33 -13.75
CA CYS A 558 -24.27 -9.34 -13.77
C CYS A 558 -24.56 -8.69 -12.38
N PHE A 559 -25.13 -7.48 -12.42
CA PHE A 559 -25.15 -6.43 -11.38
C PHE A 559 -25.80 -6.74 -9.98
N PRO A 560 -25.46 -5.98 -8.91
CA PRO A 560 -25.13 -6.51 -7.55
C PRO A 560 -25.62 -5.65 -6.31
N ASP A 561 -24.90 -5.66 -5.16
CA ASP A 561 -25.18 -4.87 -3.91
C ASP A 561 -23.97 -4.63 -2.93
N CYS A 562 -24.03 -3.57 -2.08
CA CYS A 562 -23.17 -3.18 -0.90
C CYS A 562 -21.76 -2.45 -1.06
N VAL A 563 -20.98 -2.26 0.04
CA VAL A 563 -20.27 -0.97 0.42
C VAL A 563 -18.98 -1.12 1.30
N CYS A 564 -18.00 -0.16 1.33
CA CYS A 564 -16.76 -0.17 2.19
C CYS A 564 -16.06 1.19 2.63
N GLU A 565 -15.20 1.14 3.69
CA GLU A 565 -13.79 1.67 3.91
C GLU A 565 -13.22 2.73 4.96
N ASP A 566 -11.86 2.90 5.09
CA ASP A 566 -11.02 3.34 6.28
C ASP A 566 -9.47 3.35 5.93
N ALA A 567 -8.36 3.99 6.42
CA ALA A 567 -7.83 4.94 7.47
C ALA A 567 -6.50 5.64 7.02
N TYR A 568 -5.44 6.05 7.78
CA TYR A 568 -5.12 6.50 9.18
C TYR A 568 -4.00 7.59 9.04
N ASN A 569 -3.57 8.22 10.15
CA ASN A 569 -2.64 9.36 10.29
C ASN A 569 -3.09 10.59 9.51
N ASN A 570 -4.40 10.68 9.58
CA ASN A 570 -5.36 11.57 9.02
C ASN A 570 -6.39 11.60 10.13
N THR A 571 -6.49 12.71 10.83
CA THR A 571 -7.46 12.91 11.91
C THR A 571 -8.84 13.11 11.28
N TYR A 572 -9.33 12.16 10.49
CA TYR A 572 -10.65 12.22 9.86
C TYR A 572 -11.24 10.86 9.51
N ALA A 573 -12.57 10.87 9.43
CA ALA A 573 -13.44 9.81 9.00
C ALA A 573 -14.54 10.39 8.09
N CYS A 574 -15.01 9.67 7.05
CA CYS A 574 -15.99 10.16 6.09
C CYS A 574 -17.15 9.17 5.85
N VAL A 575 -18.30 9.66 5.39
CA VAL A 575 -19.31 8.83 4.73
C VAL A 575 -19.80 9.44 3.40
N ARG A 576 -19.73 8.67 2.32
CA ARG A 576 -20.13 9.08 0.96
C ARG A 576 -21.46 8.44 0.53
N THR A 577 -22.51 9.24 0.41
CA THR A 577 -23.83 8.82 -0.04
C THR A 577 -24.07 9.19 -1.50
N VAL A 578 -23.92 8.20 -2.40
CA VAL A 578 -24.16 8.37 -3.84
C VAL A 578 -25.54 7.84 -4.24
N SER A 579 -26.16 8.47 -5.23
CA SER A 579 -27.49 8.10 -5.72
C SER A 579 -27.73 8.68 -7.12
N ALA A 580 -28.83 8.28 -7.77
CA ALA A 580 -29.25 8.81 -9.07
C ALA A 580 -29.60 10.33 -9.08
N ARG A 581 -29.48 11.04 -7.96
CA ARG A 581 -29.67 12.51 -7.87
C ARG A 581 -28.50 13.24 -7.22
N TRP A 582 -27.94 12.69 -6.14
CA TRP A 582 -26.89 13.34 -5.33
C TRP A 582 -25.73 12.39 -5.05
N ASP A 583 -24.51 12.92 -5.11
CA ASP A 583 -23.25 12.32 -4.64
C ASP A 583 -22.72 13.19 -3.50
N LEU A 584 -23.03 12.81 -2.26
CA LEU A 584 -22.63 13.54 -1.06
C LEU A 584 -21.42 12.86 -0.40
N GLN A 585 -20.46 13.62 0.11
CA GLN A 585 -19.40 13.13 1.00
C GLN A 585 -19.38 13.97 2.27
N TYR A 586 -19.70 13.37 3.40
CA TYR A 586 -19.47 13.90 4.75
C TYR A 586 -18.09 13.45 5.23
N CYS A 587 -17.39 14.27 6.00
CA CYS A 587 -16.16 13.97 6.70
C CYS A 587 -16.10 14.70 8.04
N GLU A 588 -15.72 14.01 9.10
CA GLU A 588 -15.59 14.48 10.48
C GLU A 588 -14.17 14.22 10.97
N PHE A 589 -13.59 15.20 11.65
CA PHE A 589 -12.16 15.21 11.98
C PHE A 589 -11.93 14.92 13.47
N ASP A 590 -11.11 13.90 13.74
CA ASP A 590 -10.65 13.47 15.07
C ASP A 590 -9.54 14.42 15.59
N ASP A 591 -9.90 15.69 15.74
CA ASP A 591 -9.02 16.77 16.19
C ASP A 591 -9.68 17.62 17.30
N GLN A 592 -8.99 18.67 17.75
CA GLN A 592 -9.49 19.56 18.80
C GLN A 592 -10.51 20.61 18.31
N GLU A 593 -10.74 20.70 16.99
CA GLU A 593 -11.78 21.55 16.40
C GLU A 593 -13.10 20.75 16.18
N VAL A 594 -13.06 19.41 16.20
CA VAL A 594 -14.12 18.49 15.76
C VAL A 594 -14.64 18.93 14.38
N PHE A 595 -13.69 19.18 13.48
CA PHE A 595 -13.98 19.84 12.21
C PHE A 595 -14.84 18.94 11.30
N VAL A 596 -15.73 19.52 10.50
CA VAL A 596 -16.58 18.77 9.55
C VAL A 596 -16.48 19.37 8.15
N GLU A 597 -16.21 18.54 7.16
CA GLU A 597 -16.33 18.84 5.73
C GLU A 597 -17.51 18.08 5.13
N VAL A 598 -18.39 18.76 4.37
CA VAL A 598 -19.39 18.09 3.54
C VAL A 598 -19.30 18.62 2.11
N TYR A 599 -19.36 17.74 1.11
CA TYR A 599 -19.35 18.09 -0.31
C TYR A 599 -20.52 17.44 -1.04
N ASN A 600 -21.02 18.11 -2.08
CA ASN A 600 -21.92 17.51 -3.07
C ASN A 600 -21.18 17.42 -4.41
N LEU A 601 -20.58 16.27 -4.70
CA LEU A 601 -19.74 16.04 -5.88
C LEU A 601 -20.53 16.05 -7.20
N THR A 602 -21.87 15.98 -7.15
CA THR A 602 -22.72 16.20 -8.34
C THR A 602 -22.73 17.67 -8.77
N ALA A 603 -22.65 18.61 -7.81
CA ALA A 603 -22.61 20.05 -8.07
C ALA A 603 -21.18 20.63 -8.04
N ASP A 604 -20.30 20.03 -7.23
CA ASP A 604 -18.92 20.44 -6.99
C ASP A 604 -17.97 19.23 -7.06
N PRO A 605 -17.71 18.69 -8.26
CA PRO A 605 -16.80 17.55 -8.50
C PRO A 605 -15.31 17.90 -8.25
N HIS A 606 -15.02 19.05 -7.66
CA HIS A 606 -13.68 19.49 -7.28
C HIS A 606 -13.54 19.74 -5.76
N GLN A 607 -14.61 19.49 -4.98
CA GLN A 607 -14.63 19.58 -3.52
C GLN A 607 -14.13 20.94 -3.00
N ILE A 608 -14.60 22.03 -3.60
CA ILE A 608 -14.22 23.42 -3.30
C ILE A 608 -15.05 23.98 -2.13
N THR A 609 -16.35 23.68 -2.08
CA THR A 609 -17.30 24.28 -1.15
C THR A 609 -17.74 23.29 -0.09
N ASN A 610 -17.19 23.43 1.12
CA ASN A 610 -17.67 22.74 2.31
C ASN A 610 -19.09 23.24 2.67
N ILE A 611 -20.11 22.39 2.55
CA ILE A 611 -21.52 22.67 2.86
C ILE A 611 -21.96 22.22 4.27
N ALA A 612 -21.04 21.82 5.16
CA ALA A 612 -21.37 21.30 6.49
C ALA A 612 -22.24 22.26 7.35
N LYS A 613 -22.15 23.57 7.10
CA LYS A 613 -22.90 24.62 7.81
C LYS A 613 -24.24 25.00 7.14
N SER A 614 -24.57 24.40 6.00
CA SER A 614 -25.74 24.75 5.18
C SER A 614 -26.53 23.55 4.65
N ILE A 615 -26.06 22.33 4.88
CA ILE A 615 -26.83 21.10 4.69
C ILE A 615 -27.87 20.94 5.81
N ASP A 616 -28.94 20.20 5.51
CA ASP A 616 -29.97 19.83 6.47
C ASP A 616 -29.38 19.09 7.71
N PRO A 617 -29.69 19.53 8.95
CA PRO A 617 -29.21 18.89 10.16
C PRO A 617 -29.69 17.44 10.37
N GLU A 618 -30.87 17.05 9.88
CA GLU A 618 -31.33 15.66 10.01
C GLU A 618 -30.49 14.71 9.15
N LEU A 619 -30.28 15.09 7.88
CA LEU A 619 -29.38 14.40 6.96
C LEU A 619 -27.93 14.37 7.49
N LEU A 620 -27.45 15.46 8.09
CA LEU A 620 -26.13 15.52 8.72
C LEU A 620 -26.02 14.51 9.88
N GLY A 621 -27.04 14.45 10.76
CA GLY A 621 -27.10 13.50 11.86
C GLY A 621 -27.15 12.04 11.40
N LYS A 622 -27.87 11.75 10.31
CA LYS A 622 -27.88 10.41 9.69
C LYS A 622 -26.52 10.03 9.12
N MET A 623 -25.80 10.97 8.50
CA MET A 623 -24.43 10.75 8.03
C MET A 623 -23.45 10.51 9.20
N ASN A 624 -23.54 11.25 10.30
CA ASN A 624 -22.74 11.01 11.51
C ASN A 624 -23.07 9.66 12.20
N TYR A 625 -24.35 9.29 12.36
CA TYR A 625 -24.70 7.97 12.91
C TYR A 625 -24.13 6.82 12.07
N ARG A 626 -24.28 6.93 10.74
CA ARG A 626 -23.72 5.96 9.80
C ARG A 626 -22.19 5.91 9.86
N LEU A 627 -21.53 7.05 10.11
CA LEU A 627 -20.11 7.13 10.38
C LEU A 627 -19.72 6.29 11.61
N MET A 628 -20.35 6.56 12.75
CA MET A 628 -20.05 5.90 14.03
C MET A 628 -20.28 4.38 13.99
N MET A 629 -21.31 3.93 13.30
CA MET A 629 -21.60 2.50 13.21
C MET A 629 -20.57 1.77 12.31
N LEU A 630 -20.12 2.39 11.22
CA LEU A 630 -19.11 1.81 10.32
C LEU A 630 -17.68 1.87 10.90
N GLN A 631 -17.39 2.77 11.85
CA GLN A 631 -16.18 2.72 12.70
C GLN A 631 -16.05 1.43 13.52
N SER A 632 -17.16 0.76 13.83
CA SER A 632 -17.23 -0.35 14.78
C SER A 632 -17.39 -1.73 14.14
N CYS A 633 -17.40 -1.80 12.80
CA CYS A 633 -17.73 -3.01 12.07
C CYS A 633 -16.53 -3.97 11.96
N SER A 634 -16.79 -5.26 11.74
CA SER A 634 -15.75 -6.23 11.43
C SER A 634 -16.29 -7.43 10.65
N GLY A 635 -15.57 -7.86 9.62
CA GLY A 635 -15.94 -8.97 8.75
C GLY A 635 -17.33 -8.80 8.12
N PRO A 636 -18.21 -9.81 8.19
CA PRO A 636 -19.58 -9.71 7.67
C PRO A 636 -20.41 -8.55 8.23
N ALA A 637 -20.12 -8.06 9.45
CA ALA A 637 -20.90 -6.98 10.06
C ALA A 637 -20.83 -5.68 9.24
N CYS A 638 -19.69 -5.38 8.62
CA CYS A 638 -19.48 -4.21 7.74
C CYS A 638 -20.41 -4.16 6.53
N ARG A 639 -21.09 -5.27 6.22
CA ARG A 639 -21.87 -5.47 4.99
C ARG A 639 -23.37 -5.65 5.24
N THR A 640 -23.83 -5.45 6.49
CA THR A 640 -25.21 -5.72 6.89
C THR A 640 -26.17 -4.61 6.43
N PRO A 641 -27.14 -4.86 5.52
CA PRO A 641 -28.10 -3.84 5.11
C PRO A 641 -29.00 -3.40 6.28
N GLY A 642 -29.43 -2.14 6.27
CA GLY A 642 -30.36 -1.58 7.28
C GLY A 642 -29.76 -1.31 8.67
N VAL A 643 -28.62 -1.90 9.03
CA VAL A 643 -27.91 -1.59 10.30
C VAL A 643 -27.28 -0.20 10.30
N PHE A 644 -27.12 0.40 9.11
CA PHE A 644 -26.35 1.62 8.87
C PHE A 644 -27.18 2.79 8.26
N ASP A 645 -28.49 2.61 8.05
CA ASP A 645 -29.42 3.66 7.56
C ASP A 645 -30.68 3.69 8.47
N PRO A 646 -30.76 4.61 9.44
CA PRO A 646 -31.94 4.84 10.28
C PRO A 646 -32.94 5.87 9.70
#